data_AF-A0A437P7B7-F1
#
_entry.id   AF-A0A437P7B7-F1
#
_cell.length_a   1.000
_cell.length_b   1.000
_cell.length_c   1.000
_cell.angle_alpha   90.00
_cell.angle_beta   90.00
_cell.angle_gamma   90.00
#
_symmetry.space_group_name_H-M   'P 1'
#
loop_
_entity.id
_entity.type
_entity.pdbx_description
1 polymer ?
#
loop_
_entity_poly.entity_id
_entity_poly.type
_entity_poly.pdbx_seq_one_letter_code
_entity_poly.pdbx_strand_id
1 'polypeptide(L)'
;MSQQIVSKAVGIDLGTTNSAVAVMNPADSEIVIHRDPVSKSYTTPSCVWRSPAGGELVVGRKAFARKGSSPEPVTSVKRLMGSRTTVDLAGEEYTPAQVSAAILAEMKRRIETDVAAFDSPDVRWIVDRAVVTVPAYFDQPQIDATRKAAEEAGLEVLGLLHEPTAAASHYCWRTATRDGTFLVYDLGGGTFDVSVLRCTAGTFEVLGISGNNRLGGDDIDEAFARHLQKMLQADGYALDLDPENDPEDRLRFSQLKILAEGAKKALTDQPDYMLRDTGRLTDQEKRPVVIDALLERPELDDIARPLIERTFAYCDEALRRAEDRAGITLADVDHIILAGGSTHMPLVREMVTQELCANPAPGSARQVRAACEAPVCDHADTAVALGAAVRAAAVGGLAVYDEDRTVRVSFRGSATTGSAATHVGGSVQVLTGGVDLTGGYVRLTTAGFEDQADLSEEGAFAFAQIPVQPDAESLLTFEVYDAEGDLVATAGRALAHSTGELPPDGGTGGAAINSKAILLEVDKGDGRTGRRELVPAMQQLPFATDYDFGHPGKEQVELRLFQQAVPIQVIKVTVPSSTPRGTAIRMNVAMQENMSITVQGSIGEGTTFDALLEVPVDPPMPEAPVVEALYHRFEENVGYLAAGPQNVVRVKWTTARRAFEAARDRGDVSAAVHEFRELEEIVAGLGETDQELRPPKREFDSLVEDCQRLHAHLSEEGPAGGKPFDGAEVSRAIEAQRTEGERAHAAGDQRRYGEAIAQLQGHFTYLRGLLRSSSGGGEPSAQDRAESLLRFGFQQVEQLSRVAVARRRASEESDLATVKGRLEQLVPLLATNPDQVVQEAGKLVARLRQLAQILLGTTNEATGIPLDEAGSRTPRGSL
;
A
#
# COMPACT_ATOMS: atom_id res chain seq x y z
N MET A 1 45.02 27.64 7.22
CA MET A 1 44.37 26.48 7.87
C MET A 1 44.02 25.52 6.74
N SER A 2 44.13 24.21 6.96
CA SER A 2 43.66 23.23 6.00
C SER A 2 42.13 23.34 5.83
N GLN A 3 41.63 23.09 4.63
CA GLN A 3 40.22 23.23 4.31
C GLN A 3 39.44 22.08 4.97
N GLN A 4 38.46 22.39 5.83
CA GLN A 4 37.60 21.38 6.44
C GLN A 4 36.67 20.79 5.38
N ILE A 5 36.49 19.47 5.39
CA ILE A 5 35.55 18.79 4.49
C ILE A 5 34.27 18.53 5.28
N VAL A 6 33.14 19.06 4.81
CA VAL A 6 31.86 19.01 5.50
C VAL A 6 30.83 18.29 4.65
N SER A 7 30.05 17.40 5.25
CA SER A 7 28.97 16.66 4.60
C SER A 7 27.65 16.94 5.30
N LYS A 8 26.62 17.19 4.49
CA LYS A 8 25.24 17.19 4.92
C LYS A 8 24.48 16.11 4.17
N ALA A 9 23.67 15.36 4.90
CA ALA A 9 22.87 14.31 4.30
C ALA A 9 21.81 14.89 3.37
N VAL A 10 21.67 14.29 2.19
CA VAL A 10 20.67 14.69 1.19
C VAL A 10 19.43 13.79 1.27
N GLY A 11 18.27 14.35 0.97
CA GLY A 11 17.05 13.58 0.74
C GLY A 11 16.88 13.30 -0.75
N ILE A 12 16.73 12.03 -1.12
CA ILE A 12 16.53 11.63 -2.51
C ILE A 12 15.19 10.92 -2.65
N ASP A 13 14.32 11.48 -3.49
CA ASP A 13 13.17 10.78 -4.03
C ASP A 13 13.60 9.97 -5.26
N LEU A 14 13.68 8.65 -5.13
CA LEU A 14 13.93 7.75 -6.25
C LEU A 14 12.58 7.32 -6.84
N GLY A 15 11.96 8.13 -7.68
CA GLY A 15 10.65 7.80 -8.26
C GLY A 15 10.71 6.93 -9.51
N THR A 16 9.57 6.31 -9.86
CA THR A 16 9.43 5.41 -11.02
C THR A 16 9.71 6.14 -12.35
N THR A 17 9.16 7.34 -12.51
CA THR A 17 9.26 8.12 -13.77
C THR A 17 10.23 9.27 -13.64
N ASN A 18 10.27 9.92 -12.47
CA ASN A 18 11.21 11.00 -12.19
C ASN A 18 11.76 10.86 -10.78
N SER A 19 12.98 11.31 -10.57
CA SER A 19 13.64 11.44 -9.28
C SER A 19 13.89 12.91 -8.95
N ALA A 20 13.97 13.22 -7.67
CA ALA A 20 14.31 14.55 -7.16
C ALA A 20 15.28 14.43 -5.98
N VAL A 21 16.06 15.48 -5.75
CA VAL A 21 17.05 15.52 -4.66
C VAL A 21 17.06 16.89 -4.01
N ALA A 22 17.10 16.90 -2.68
CA ALA A 22 17.10 18.10 -1.87
C ALA A 22 18.03 17.96 -0.67
N VAL A 23 18.44 19.08 -0.10
CA VAL A 23 19.32 19.18 1.07
C VAL A 23 18.90 20.37 1.91
N MET A 24 18.96 20.26 3.24
CA MET A 24 18.83 21.45 4.09
C MET A 24 20.08 22.31 3.92
N ASN A 25 19.93 23.64 3.80
CA ASN A 25 21.07 24.55 3.80
C ASN A 25 21.89 24.41 5.11
N PRO A 26 23.15 24.90 5.18
CA PRO A 26 23.99 24.72 6.36
C PRO A 26 23.32 25.09 7.70
N ALA A 27 22.48 26.12 7.73
CA ALA A 27 21.78 26.62 8.92
C ALA A 27 20.48 25.87 9.29
N ASP A 28 20.05 24.86 8.51
CA ASP A 28 18.75 24.19 8.66
C ASP A 28 17.53 25.13 8.57
N SER A 29 17.66 26.28 7.90
CA SER A 29 16.60 27.28 7.78
C SER A 29 15.80 27.17 6.48
N GLU A 30 16.36 26.54 5.45
CA GLU A 30 15.73 26.37 4.15
C GLU A 30 16.10 25.02 3.52
N ILE A 31 15.15 24.43 2.79
CA ILE A 31 15.39 23.26 1.96
C ILE A 31 15.82 23.73 0.56
N VAL A 32 17.04 23.36 0.16
CA VAL A 32 17.56 23.55 -1.20
C VAL A 32 17.24 22.31 -2.02
N ILE A 33 16.37 22.47 -3.01
CA ILE A 33 16.05 21.42 -3.98
C ILE A 33 16.77 21.69 -5.31
N HIS A 34 17.37 20.65 -5.89
CA HIS A 34 18.06 20.80 -7.17
C HIS A 34 17.08 21.25 -8.25
N ARG A 35 17.46 22.29 -8.99
CA ARG A 35 16.71 22.76 -10.16
C ARG A 35 17.59 22.72 -11.39
N ASP A 36 17.20 21.90 -12.36
CA ASP A 36 17.96 21.74 -13.59
C ASP A 36 18.08 23.10 -14.32
N PRO A 37 19.31 23.57 -14.61
CA PRO A 37 19.53 24.94 -15.08
C PRO A 37 18.99 25.17 -16.49
N VAL A 38 18.80 24.12 -17.29
CA VAL A 38 18.35 24.19 -18.69
C VAL A 38 16.83 24.13 -18.75
N SER A 39 16.25 23.06 -18.22
CA SER A 39 14.81 22.79 -18.26
C SER A 39 14.01 23.51 -17.19
N LYS A 40 14.68 24.07 -16.18
CA LYS A 40 14.07 24.73 -15.03
C LYS A 40 13.19 23.82 -14.15
N SER A 41 13.28 22.51 -14.36
CA SER A 41 12.56 21.48 -13.62
C SER A 41 13.27 21.12 -12.32
N TYR A 42 12.48 20.79 -11.29
CA TYR A 42 12.98 20.27 -10.02
C TYR A 42 13.15 18.75 -10.00
N THR A 43 12.65 18.08 -11.03
CA THR A 43 12.76 16.63 -11.19
C THR A 43 13.59 16.25 -12.42
N THR A 44 14.20 15.07 -12.34
CA THR A 44 15.00 14.45 -13.40
C THR A 44 14.36 13.12 -13.81
N PRO A 45 14.13 12.84 -15.11
CA PRO A 45 13.58 11.55 -15.53
C PRO A 45 14.40 10.35 -15.07
N SER A 46 13.75 9.33 -14.54
CA SER A 46 14.33 8.06 -14.11
C SER A 46 14.58 7.17 -15.34
N CYS A 47 15.48 7.61 -16.21
CA CYS A 47 15.75 6.99 -17.50
C CYS A 47 17.26 6.79 -17.70
N VAL A 48 17.63 5.61 -18.17
CA VAL A 48 19.03 5.25 -18.46
C VAL A 48 19.12 4.73 -19.89
N TRP A 49 20.13 5.17 -20.62
CA TRP A 49 20.38 4.74 -21.99
C TRP A 49 21.86 4.61 -22.25
N ARG A 50 22.23 3.69 -23.13
CA ARG A 50 23.59 3.54 -23.61
C ARG A 50 23.63 3.52 -25.13
N SER A 51 24.65 4.15 -25.68
CA SER A 51 24.87 4.14 -27.12
C SER A 51 25.21 2.73 -27.61
N PRO A 52 24.65 2.29 -28.76
CA PRO A 52 25.08 1.05 -29.42
C PRO A 52 26.56 1.02 -29.78
N ALA A 53 27.19 2.18 -29.93
CA ALA A 53 28.64 2.29 -30.15
C ALA A 53 29.47 2.07 -28.87
N GLY A 54 28.83 1.75 -27.74
CA GLY A 54 29.44 1.70 -26.41
C GLY A 54 29.60 3.09 -25.78
N GLY A 55 30.24 3.12 -24.60
CA GLY A 55 30.51 4.34 -23.84
C GLY A 55 29.83 4.36 -22.47
N GLU A 56 29.85 5.53 -21.82
CA GLU A 56 29.23 5.74 -20.51
C GLU A 56 27.70 5.71 -20.58
N LEU A 57 27.08 5.34 -19.46
CA LEU A 57 25.63 5.43 -19.31
C LEU A 57 25.19 6.89 -19.35
N VAL A 58 24.15 7.14 -20.15
CA VAL A 58 23.46 8.42 -20.20
C VAL A 58 22.23 8.31 -19.30
N VAL A 59 22.05 9.27 -18.41
CA VAL A 59 20.95 9.28 -17.42
C VAL A 59 20.12 10.55 -17.57
N GLY A 60 18.85 10.50 -17.16
CA GLY A 60 18.00 11.67 -17.06
C GLY A 60 17.41 12.11 -18.39
N ARG A 61 17.25 13.43 -18.57
CA ARG A 61 16.64 14.02 -19.77
C ARG A 61 17.32 13.61 -21.08
N LYS A 62 18.65 13.43 -21.06
CA LYS A 62 19.41 13.02 -22.24
C LYS A 62 19.05 11.59 -22.68
N ALA A 63 18.81 10.69 -21.71
CA ALA A 63 18.31 9.35 -21.98
C ALA A 63 16.84 9.37 -22.40
N PHE A 64 16.00 10.14 -21.68
CA PHE A 64 14.58 10.30 -22.00
C PHE A 64 14.34 10.81 -23.42
N ALA A 65 15.19 11.71 -23.94
CA ALA A 65 15.13 12.19 -25.32
C ALA A 65 15.33 11.11 -26.39
N ARG A 66 15.72 9.88 -25.99
CA ARG A 66 15.84 8.70 -26.86
C ARG A 66 14.59 7.81 -26.85
N LYS A 67 13.56 8.11 -26.05
CA LYS A 67 12.30 7.35 -26.01
C LYS A 67 11.67 7.33 -27.42
N GLY A 68 11.22 6.16 -27.88
CA GLY A 68 10.72 5.98 -29.24
C GLY A 68 11.81 5.89 -30.33
N SER A 69 13.07 5.64 -29.96
CA SER A 69 14.17 5.29 -30.86
C SER A 69 14.68 3.88 -30.58
N SER A 70 15.46 3.29 -31.50
CA SER A 70 16.06 1.95 -31.30
C SER A 70 17.58 2.06 -31.15
N PRO A 71 18.18 1.56 -30.04
CA PRO A 71 17.53 0.94 -28.88
C PRO A 71 16.82 1.96 -27.98
N GLU A 72 15.74 1.53 -27.34
CA GLU A 72 14.99 2.37 -26.39
C GLU A 72 15.75 2.55 -25.07
N PRO A 73 15.58 3.69 -24.37
CA PRO A 73 16.06 3.86 -23.00
C PRO A 73 15.31 2.94 -22.04
N VAL A 74 16.02 2.46 -21.01
CA VAL A 74 15.39 1.82 -19.85
C VAL A 74 14.64 2.88 -19.05
N THR A 75 13.36 2.61 -18.77
CA THR A 75 12.46 3.48 -18.01
C THR A 75 11.68 2.64 -17.00
N SER A 76 11.07 3.27 -15.99
CA SER A 76 10.24 2.62 -14.98
C SER A 76 10.90 1.43 -14.28
N VAL A 77 12.23 1.43 -14.18
CA VAL A 77 13.04 0.34 -13.61
C VAL A 77 12.71 0.05 -12.15
N LYS A 78 12.16 1.05 -11.44
CA LYS A 78 11.69 0.91 -10.05
C LYS A 78 10.67 -0.23 -9.88
N ARG A 79 9.86 -0.50 -10.90
CA ARG A 79 8.89 -1.61 -10.91
C ARG A 79 9.55 -3.00 -10.90
N LEU A 80 10.82 -3.07 -11.29
CA LEU A 80 11.63 -4.29 -11.32
C LEU A 80 12.54 -4.41 -10.08
N MET A 81 12.49 -3.46 -9.14
CA MET A 81 13.33 -3.51 -7.93
C MET A 81 13.03 -4.75 -7.09
N GLY A 82 14.09 -5.36 -6.56
CA GLY A 82 14.03 -6.64 -5.86
C GLY A 82 13.91 -7.86 -6.80
N SER A 83 13.87 -7.67 -8.12
CA SER A 83 13.83 -8.76 -9.09
C SER A 83 15.21 -9.13 -9.67
N ARG A 84 15.31 -10.34 -10.26
CA ARG A 84 16.48 -10.83 -11.02
C ARG A 84 16.46 -10.47 -12.50
N THR A 85 15.37 -9.89 -13.00
CA THR A 85 15.27 -9.55 -14.42
C THR A 85 16.33 -8.52 -14.76
N THR A 86 17.21 -8.87 -15.69
CA THR A 86 18.18 -7.96 -16.27
C THR A 86 17.54 -7.15 -17.39
N VAL A 87 18.07 -5.96 -17.61
CA VAL A 87 17.77 -5.13 -18.77
C VAL A 87 19.01 -5.00 -19.63
N ASP A 88 18.85 -5.06 -20.95
CA ASP A 88 19.94 -4.86 -21.90
C ASP A 88 20.22 -3.37 -22.10
N LEU A 89 21.47 -2.96 -21.91
CA LEU A 89 21.95 -1.62 -22.25
C LEU A 89 23.15 -1.75 -23.20
N ALA A 90 22.81 -1.87 -24.48
CA ALA A 90 23.75 -2.01 -25.60
C ALA A 90 24.59 -3.32 -25.54
N GLY A 91 23.92 -4.46 -25.32
CA GLY A 91 24.55 -5.78 -25.29
C GLY A 91 25.17 -6.16 -23.95
N GLU A 92 25.02 -5.33 -22.92
CA GLU A 92 25.42 -5.61 -21.55
C GLU A 92 24.17 -5.70 -20.65
N GLU A 93 24.11 -6.74 -19.83
CA GLU A 93 23.02 -6.96 -18.88
C GLU A 93 23.23 -6.17 -17.60
N TYR A 94 22.24 -5.37 -17.21
CA TYR A 94 22.21 -4.64 -15.95
C TYR A 94 21.05 -5.09 -15.08
N THR A 95 21.30 -5.21 -13.78
CA THR A 95 20.23 -5.43 -12.80
C THR A 95 19.44 -4.13 -12.55
N PRO A 96 18.20 -4.21 -12.06
CA PRO A 96 17.40 -3.02 -11.71
C PRO A 96 18.08 -2.14 -10.66
N ALA A 97 18.83 -2.76 -9.73
CA ALA A 97 19.62 -2.06 -8.73
C ALA A 97 20.76 -1.25 -9.36
N GLN A 98 21.50 -1.81 -10.33
CA GLN A 98 22.59 -1.10 -11.02
C GLN A 98 22.05 0.07 -11.88
N VAL A 99 20.91 -0.11 -12.54
CA VAL A 99 20.26 1.00 -13.27
C VAL A 99 19.82 2.09 -12.30
N SER A 100 19.25 1.71 -11.15
CA SER A 100 18.86 2.66 -10.10
C SER A 100 20.09 3.35 -9.48
N ALA A 101 21.21 2.65 -9.32
CA ALA A 101 22.47 3.23 -8.87
C ALA A 101 22.97 4.31 -9.82
N ALA A 102 22.86 4.11 -11.15
CA ALA A 102 23.17 5.14 -12.13
C ALA A 102 22.26 6.37 -12.00
N ILE A 103 20.97 6.19 -11.68
CA ILE A 103 20.03 7.28 -11.41
C ILE A 103 20.41 8.04 -10.13
N LEU A 104 20.71 7.32 -9.05
CA LEU A 104 21.12 7.90 -7.76
C LEU A 104 22.47 8.63 -7.88
N ALA A 105 23.42 8.10 -8.63
CA ALA A 105 24.70 8.75 -8.92
C ALA A 105 24.48 10.07 -9.70
N GLU A 106 23.54 10.10 -10.65
CA GLU A 106 23.17 11.34 -11.33
C GLU A 106 22.46 12.34 -10.38
N MET A 107 21.65 11.87 -9.43
CA MET A 107 21.04 12.75 -8.42
C MET A 107 22.09 13.37 -7.51
N LYS A 108 23.04 12.55 -7.02
CA LYS A 108 24.21 13.01 -6.26
C LYS A 108 25.00 14.06 -7.04
N ARG A 109 25.41 13.76 -8.27
CA ARG A 109 26.18 14.67 -9.13
C ARG A 109 25.47 16.00 -9.38
N ARG A 110 24.14 15.99 -9.46
CA ARG A 110 23.32 17.19 -9.65
C ARG A 110 23.32 18.08 -8.42
N ILE A 111 23.01 17.52 -7.25
CA ILE A 111 22.92 18.30 -6.01
C ILE A 111 24.30 18.76 -5.53
N GLU A 112 25.40 18.06 -5.87
CA GLU A 112 26.77 18.52 -5.63
C GLU A 112 27.03 19.92 -6.22
N THR A 113 26.36 20.28 -7.31
CA THR A 113 26.49 21.63 -7.90
C THR A 113 25.85 22.70 -7.00
N ASP A 114 24.70 22.40 -6.39
CA ASP A 114 24.03 23.33 -5.46
C ASP A 114 24.75 23.38 -4.11
N VAL A 115 25.25 22.24 -3.63
CA VAL A 115 26.00 22.14 -2.37
C VAL A 115 27.34 22.85 -2.44
N ALA A 116 28.00 22.84 -3.60
CA ALA A 116 29.24 23.62 -3.80
C ALA A 116 29.03 25.14 -3.63
N ALA A 117 27.80 25.65 -3.71
CA ALA A 117 27.51 27.05 -3.40
C ALA A 117 27.65 27.38 -1.90
N PHE A 118 27.73 26.36 -1.03
CA PHE A 118 27.99 26.52 0.41
C PHE A 118 29.49 26.61 0.74
N ASP A 119 30.37 26.36 -0.25
CA ASP A 119 31.82 26.42 -0.05
C ASP A 119 32.27 27.80 0.43
N SER A 120 33.26 27.78 1.31
CA SER A 120 33.99 28.95 1.77
C SER A 120 35.50 28.69 1.67
N PRO A 121 36.36 29.71 1.84
CA PRO A 121 37.81 29.50 1.81
C PRO A 121 38.30 28.41 2.79
N ASP A 122 37.61 28.23 3.90
CA ASP A 122 37.99 27.30 4.97
C ASP A 122 37.16 26.01 4.98
N VAL A 123 36.07 25.93 4.22
CA VAL A 123 35.13 24.80 4.23
C VAL A 123 34.79 24.36 2.81
N ARG A 124 34.92 23.06 2.54
CA ARG A 124 34.47 22.39 1.32
C ARG A 124 33.31 21.46 1.65
N TRP A 125 32.17 21.64 0.98
CA TRP A 125 31.03 20.77 1.15
C TRP A 125 31.05 19.61 0.16
N ILE A 126 30.62 18.44 0.63
CA ILE A 126 30.52 17.21 -0.16
C ILE A 126 29.17 16.52 0.08
N VAL A 127 28.82 15.62 -0.84
CA VAL A 127 27.61 14.79 -0.76
C VAL A 127 28.02 13.32 -0.77
N ASP A 128 27.91 12.66 0.37
CA ASP A 128 28.29 11.25 0.54
C ASP A 128 27.31 10.46 1.41
N ARG A 129 26.26 11.10 1.92
CA ARG A 129 25.27 10.51 2.83
C ARG A 129 23.87 10.86 2.36
N ALA A 130 22.93 9.92 2.46
CA ALA A 130 21.57 10.17 2.01
C ALA A 130 20.51 9.44 2.84
N VAL A 131 19.31 10.03 2.86
CA VAL A 131 18.05 9.32 3.09
C VAL A 131 17.39 9.14 1.73
N VAL A 132 17.05 7.90 1.39
CA VAL A 132 16.42 7.56 0.10
C VAL A 132 14.99 7.10 0.34
N THR A 133 14.06 7.54 -0.49
CA THR A 133 12.66 7.16 -0.35
C THR A 133 12.34 5.81 -0.98
N VAL A 134 11.36 5.11 -0.40
CA VAL A 134 10.79 3.88 -0.94
C VAL A 134 9.25 3.90 -0.81
N PRO A 135 8.51 3.22 -1.69
CA PRO A 135 7.07 3.05 -1.53
C PRO A 135 6.75 2.32 -0.23
N ALA A 136 5.67 2.71 0.45
CA ALA A 136 5.29 2.12 1.74
C ALA A 136 4.93 0.62 1.64
N TYR A 137 4.56 0.15 0.44
CA TYR A 137 4.21 -1.24 0.18
C TYR A 137 5.38 -2.14 -0.24
N PHE A 138 6.61 -1.60 -0.36
CA PHE A 138 7.77 -2.40 -0.75
C PHE A 138 8.07 -3.53 0.24
N ASP A 139 8.43 -4.68 -0.32
CA ASP A 139 8.94 -5.83 0.43
C ASP A 139 10.45 -5.69 0.70
N GLN A 140 10.93 -6.46 1.67
CA GLN A 140 12.34 -6.49 2.09
C GLN A 140 13.33 -6.63 0.93
N PRO A 141 13.11 -7.49 -0.09
CA PRO A 141 14.03 -7.60 -1.23
C PRO A 141 14.16 -6.30 -2.04
N GLN A 142 13.08 -5.53 -2.15
CA GLN A 142 13.03 -4.27 -2.90
C GLN A 142 13.68 -3.14 -2.10
N ILE A 143 13.45 -3.12 -0.79
CA ILE A 143 14.10 -2.24 0.19
C ILE A 143 15.61 -2.45 0.15
N ASP A 144 16.07 -3.69 0.27
CA ASP A 144 17.48 -4.05 0.23
C ASP A 144 18.13 -3.71 -1.12
N ALA A 145 17.43 -3.95 -2.23
CA ALA A 145 17.91 -3.58 -3.57
C ALA A 145 18.07 -2.05 -3.72
N THR A 146 17.16 -1.27 -3.12
CA THR A 146 17.24 0.20 -3.13
C THR A 146 18.41 0.71 -2.30
N ARG A 147 18.62 0.11 -1.11
CA ARG A 147 19.79 0.40 -0.27
C ARG A 147 21.10 0.10 -1.02
N LYS A 148 21.23 -1.10 -1.58
CA LYS A 148 22.42 -1.51 -2.35
C LYS A 148 22.66 -0.58 -3.55
N ALA A 149 21.61 -0.15 -4.25
CA ALA A 149 21.74 0.81 -5.36
C ALA A 149 22.29 2.17 -4.91
N ALA A 150 21.89 2.66 -3.74
CA ALA A 150 22.41 3.91 -3.18
C ALA A 150 23.88 3.77 -2.71
N GLU A 151 24.22 2.64 -2.09
CA GLU A 151 25.61 2.32 -1.73
C GLU A 151 26.51 2.24 -2.97
N GLU A 152 26.04 1.61 -4.04
CA GLU A 152 26.75 1.54 -5.34
C GLU A 152 26.90 2.92 -6.00
N ALA A 153 25.97 3.86 -5.75
CA ALA A 153 26.09 5.25 -6.15
C ALA A 153 27.08 6.08 -5.29
N GLY A 154 27.73 5.45 -4.31
CA GLY A 154 28.67 6.10 -3.40
C GLY A 154 27.99 6.99 -2.36
N LEU A 155 26.83 6.57 -1.86
CA LEU A 155 26.10 7.20 -0.77
C LEU A 155 26.00 6.23 0.43
N GLU A 156 26.42 6.66 1.61
CA GLU A 156 26.08 6.00 2.87
C GLU A 156 24.59 6.24 3.16
N VAL A 157 23.82 5.16 3.22
CA VAL A 157 22.36 5.20 3.44
C VAL A 157 22.08 5.30 4.92
N LEU A 158 21.74 6.51 5.37
CA LEU A 158 21.44 6.79 6.78
C LEU A 158 20.06 6.26 7.19
N GLY A 159 19.14 6.17 6.23
CA GLY A 159 17.79 5.69 6.45
C GLY A 159 17.05 5.52 5.14
N LEU A 160 16.06 4.63 5.15
CA LEU A 160 15.05 4.55 4.10
C LEU A 160 13.75 5.13 4.64
N LEU A 161 13.11 6.00 3.86
CA LEU A 161 11.91 6.70 4.29
C LEU A 161 10.75 6.37 3.37
N HIS A 162 9.60 6.02 3.94
CA HIS A 162 8.40 5.86 3.15
C HIS A 162 8.00 7.20 2.52
N GLU A 163 7.75 7.18 1.21
CA GLU A 163 7.28 8.35 0.43
C GLU A 163 6.14 9.12 1.11
N PRO A 164 5.06 8.48 1.62
CA PRO A 164 4.00 9.21 2.31
C PRO A 164 4.46 9.89 3.61
N THR A 165 5.32 9.24 4.39
CA THR A 165 5.90 9.84 5.60
C THR A 165 6.78 11.04 5.24
N ALA A 166 7.51 10.97 4.13
CA ALA A 166 8.29 12.09 3.61
C ALA A 166 7.38 13.28 3.24
N ALA A 167 6.33 13.05 2.44
CA ALA A 167 5.39 14.09 2.05
C ALA A 167 4.73 14.78 3.28
N ALA A 168 4.33 14.01 4.30
CA ALA A 168 3.80 14.55 5.54
C ALA A 168 4.87 15.31 6.36
N SER A 169 6.11 14.82 6.39
CA SER A 169 7.24 15.51 7.05
C SER A 169 7.50 16.89 6.46
N HIS A 170 7.46 17.01 5.12
CA HIS A 170 7.57 18.30 4.46
C HIS A 170 6.42 19.25 4.82
N TYR A 171 5.18 18.73 4.84
CA TYR A 171 4.02 19.52 5.25
C TYR A 171 4.19 20.06 6.67
N CYS A 172 4.52 19.19 7.63
CA CYS A 172 4.72 19.55 9.04
C CYS A 172 5.85 20.57 9.21
N TRP A 173 6.99 20.38 8.52
CA TRP A 173 8.10 21.33 8.54
C TRP A 173 7.66 22.72 8.04
N ARG A 174 7.03 22.77 6.88
CA ARG A 174 6.63 24.04 6.23
C ARG A 174 5.55 24.80 7.02
N THR A 175 4.65 24.09 7.68
CA THR A 175 3.50 24.66 8.40
C THR A 175 3.72 24.78 9.91
N ALA A 176 4.90 24.36 10.41
CA ALA A 176 5.19 24.21 11.83
C ALA A 176 4.21 23.29 12.59
N THR A 177 3.48 22.41 11.88
CA THR A 177 2.52 21.48 12.48
C THR A 177 3.26 20.39 13.25
N ARG A 178 2.95 20.25 14.55
CA ARG A 178 3.57 19.23 15.44
C ARG A 178 2.67 18.05 15.76
N ASP A 179 1.35 18.23 15.64
CA ASP A 179 0.35 17.22 15.91
C ASP A 179 -0.71 17.26 14.79
N GLY A 180 -1.17 16.10 14.35
CA GLY A 180 -2.24 16.01 13.35
C GLY A 180 -2.33 14.63 12.70
N THR A 181 -3.47 14.34 12.08
CA THR A 181 -3.72 13.12 11.32
C THR A 181 -3.77 13.43 9.83
N PHE A 182 -3.04 12.67 9.02
CA PHE A 182 -2.84 12.91 7.61
C PHE A 182 -3.31 11.72 6.79
N LEU A 183 -3.96 11.97 5.66
CA LEU A 183 -4.08 10.99 4.58
C LEU A 183 -3.22 11.47 3.42
N VAL A 184 -2.19 10.71 3.08
CA VAL A 184 -1.35 11.00 1.91
C VAL A 184 -1.87 10.16 0.75
N TYR A 185 -2.28 10.83 -0.31
CA TYR A 185 -2.74 10.26 -1.57
C TYR A 185 -1.63 10.49 -2.60
N ASP A 186 -0.86 9.45 -2.91
CA ASP A 186 0.25 9.51 -3.86
C ASP A 186 -0.14 8.81 -5.16
N LEU A 187 -0.40 9.60 -6.21
CA LEU A 187 -0.65 9.08 -7.55
C LEU A 187 0.50 9.47 -8.47
N GLY A 188 1.51 8.61 -8.50
CA GLY A 188 2.72 8.78 -9.26
C GLY A 188 2.57 8.45 -10.75
N GLY A 189 3.72 8.26 -11.40
CA GLY A 189 3.76 7.86 -12.80
C GLY A 189 3.44 6.39 -13.03
N GLY A 190 3.64 5.51 -12.04
CA GLY A 190 3.39 4.08 -12.23
C GLY A 190 2.79 3.32 -11.06
N THR A 191 2.67 3.98 -9.91
CA THR A 191 2.12 3.40 -8.68
C THR A 191 1.14 4.37 -8.06
N PHE A 192 0.20 3.81 -7.30
CA PHE A 192 -0.71 4.54 -6.45
C PHE A 192 -0.53 4.04 -5.02
N ASP A 193 -0.22 4.93 -4.09
CA ASP A 193 -0.04 4.60 -2.68
C ASP A 193 -0.91 5.53 -1.83
N VAL A 194 -1.55 4.98 -0.80
CA VAL A 194 -2.33 5.74 0.17
C VAL A 194 -1.95 5.34 1.58
N SER A 195 -1.71 6.33 2.43
CA SER A 195 -1.35 6.10 3.83
C SER A 195 -2.04 7.05 4.77
N VAL A 196 -2.51 6.51 5.89
CA VAL A 196 -3.04 7.28 7.03
C VAL A 196 -1.95 7.34 8.09
N LEU A 197 -1.55 8.55 8.47
CA LEU A 197 -0.45 8.84 9.36
C LEU A 197 -0.95 9.68 10.54
N ARG A 198 -0.37 9.50 11.72
CA ARG A 198 -0.52 10.42 12.84
C ARG A 198 0.85 11.04 13.14
N CYS A 199 0.90 12.35 13.22
CA CYS A 199 2.02 13.09 13.77
C CYS A 199 1.70 13.41 15.24
N THR A 200 2.63 13.13 16.14
CA THR A 200 2.52 13.51 17.56
C THR A 200 3.86 14.03 18.04
N ALA A 201 3.89 15.28 18.51
CA ALA A 201 5.10 16.01 18.87
C ALA A 201 6.23 15.90 17.81
N GLY A 202 5.86 15.92 16.52
CA GLY A 202 6.80 15.80 15.40
C GLY A 202 7.25 14.37 15.06
N THR A 203 6.76 13.35 15.75
CA THR A 203 7.03 11.94 15.42
C THR A 203 5.87 11.34 14.62
N PHE A 204 6.18 10.54 13.60
CA PHE A 204 5.18 9.95 12.71
C PHE A 204 4.89 8.49 13.06
N GLU A 205 3.61 8.16 13.13
CA GLU A 205 3.10 6.81 13.23
C GLU A 205 2.26 6.51 11.98
N VAL A 206 2.57 5.42 11.28
CA VAL A 206 1.74 4.96 10.17
C VAL A 206 0.63 4.05 10.70
N LEU A 207 -0.62 4.44 10.46
CA LEU A 207 -1.80 3.76 10.99
C LEU A 207 -2.41 2.77 9.99
N GLY A 208 -2.34 3.10 8.70
CA GLY A 208 -2.85 2.25 7.63
C GLY A 208 -2.18 2.56 6.30
N ILE A 209 -1.87 1.51 5.53
CA ILE A 209 -1.28 1.61 4.19
C ILE A 209 -2.12 0.75 3.24
N SER A 210 -2.36 1.24 2.03
CA SER A 210 -2.87 0.47 0.89
C SER A 210 -2.33 1.07 -0.42
N GLY A 211 -2.52 0.40 -1.56
CA GLY A 211 -2.00 0.88 -2.84
C GLY A 211 -2.06 -0.13 -3.97
N ASN A 212 -1.51 0.26 -5.12
CA ASN A 212 -1.40 -0.55 -6.34
C ASN A 212 -0.12 -0.16 -7.12
N ASN A 213 0.79 -1.13 -7.31
CA ASN A 213 2.06 -0.95 -8.01
C ASN A 213 1.93 -0.83 -9.55
N ARG A 214 0.71 -0.90 -10.08
CA ARG A 214 0.36 -0.84 -11.51
C ARG A 214 -0.89 0.01 -11.74
N LEU A 215 -0.92 1.16 -11.10
CA LEU A 215 -1.94 2.19 -11.32
C LEU A 215 -1.30 3.56 -11.18
N GLY A 216 -1.14 4.29 -12.29
CA GLY A 216 -0.58 5.63 -12.28
C GLY A 216 -0.69 6.34 -13.63
N GLY A 217 0.14 7.36 -13.82
CA GLY A 217 0.16 8.16 -15.05
C GLY A 217 0.44 7.36 -16.32
N ASP A 218 1.25 6.30 -16.25
CA ASP A 218 1.60 5.41 -17.36
C ASP A 218 0.38 4.67 -17.91
N ASP A 219 -0.58 4.32 -17.04
CA ASP A 219 -1.81 3.60 -17.39
C ASP A 219 -2.81 4.54 -18.07
N ILE A 220 -2.85 5.81 -17.62
CA ILE A 220 -3.62 6.87 -18.28
C ILE A 220 -3.02 7.18 -19.66
N ASP A 221 -1.68 7.28 -19.76
CA ASP A 221 -0.99 7.51 -21.04
C ASP A 221 -1.26 6.38 -22.03
N GLU A 222 -1.29 5.13 -21.56
CA GLU A 222 -1.62 3.97 -22.37
C GLU A 222 -3.07 3.97 -22.83
N ALA A 223 -4.02 4.24 -21.94
CA ALA A 223 -5.44 4.35 -22.28
C ALA A 223 -5.67 5.47 -23.32
N PHE A 224 -5.00 6.61 -23.16
CA PHE A 224 -5.10 7.71 -24.10
C PHE A 224 -4.38 7.43 -25.43
N ALA A 225 -3.25 6.72 -25.42
CA ALA A 225 -2.60 6.25 -26.64
C ALA A 225 -3.48 5.28 -27.44
N ARG A 226 -4.18 4.37 -26.75
CA ARG A 226 -5.19 3.49 -27.38
C ARG A 226 -6.35 4.28 -27.99
N HIS A 227 -6.75 5.37 -27.35
CA HIS A 227 -7.75 6.27 -27.92
C HIS A 227 -7.23 6.95 -29.20
N LEU A 228 -6.03 7.54 -29.17
CA LEU A 228 -5.39 8.14 -30.35
C LEU A 228 -5.20 7.12 -31.48
N GLN A 229 -4.82 5.89 -31.15
CA GLN A 229 -4.71 4.78 -32.11
C GLN A 229 -6.03 4.56 -32.85
N LYS A 230 -7.15 4.48 -32.13
CA LYS A 230 -8.49 4.29 -32.72
C LYS A 230 -8.90 5.47 -33.60
N MET A 231 -8.63 6.71 -33.17
CA MET A 231 -8.90 7.91 -33.95
C MET A 231 -8.14 7.87 -35.29
N LEU A 232 -6.84 7.57 -35.26
CA LEU A 232 -6.01 7.49 -36.46
C LEU A 232 -6.37 6.31 -37.37
N GLN A 233 -6.82 5.18 -36.80
CA GLN A 233 -7.40 4.08 -37.57
C GLN A 233 -8.67 4.52 -38.30
N ALA A 234 -9.53 5.32 -37.66
CA ALA A 234 -10.73 5.87 -38.29
C ALA A 234 -10.37 6.84 -39.45
N ASP A 235 -9.23 7.53 -39.35
CA ASP A 235 -8.66 8.37 -40.42
C ASP A 235 -7.98 7.55 -41.55
N GLY A 236 -7.97 6.21 -41.44
CA GLY A 236 -7.51 5.29 -42.48
C GLY A 236 -6.06 4.84 -42.36
N TYR A 237 -5.39 5.10 -41.23
CA TYR A 237 -4.05 4.58 -40.95
C TYR A 237 -4.08 3.10 -40.51
N ALA A 238 -3.13 2.30 -41.00
CA ALA A 238 -3.00 0.89 -40.65
C ALA A 238 -2.29 0.72 -39.30
N LEU A 239 -3.02 0.98 -38.21
CA LEU A 239 -2.49 0.98 -36.84
C LEU A 239 -3.15 -0.11 -35.98
N ASP A 240 -3.41 -1.30 -36.52
CA ASP A 240 -3.86 -2.45 -35.72
C ASP A 240 -2.64 -3.08 -35.03
N LEU A 241 -2.06 -2.31 -34.11
CA LEU A 241 -0.77 -2.60 -33.50
C LEU A 241 -0.87 -3.75 -32.50
N ASP A 242 0.04 -4.72 -32.61
CA ASP A 242 0.28 -5.78 -31.63
C ASP A 242 1.61 -5.53 -30.87
N PRO A 243 1.63 -4.59 -29.90
CA PRO A 243 2.85 -4.25 -29.18
C PRO A 243 3.38 -5.37 -28.29
N GLU A 244 2.59 -6.42 -28.07
CA GLU A 244 2.94 -7.55 -27.22
C GLU A 244 3.81 -8.56 -27.99
N ASN A 245 3.48 -8.80 -29.27
CA ASN A 245 4.15 -9.83 -30.08
C ASN A 245 5.02 -9.28 -31.21
N ASP A 246 4.84 -8.04 -31.64
CA ASP A 246 5.61 -7.42 -32.72
C ASP A 246 6.51 -6.26 -32.20
N PRO A 247 7.85 -6.39 -32.29
CA PRO A 247 8.79 -5.35 -31.87
C PRO A 247 8.65 -4.00 -32.61
N GLU A 248 8.27 -3.99 -33.89
CA GLU A 248 8.03 -2.75 -34.63
C GLU A 248 6.74 -2.09 -34.16
N ASP A 249 5.68 -2.87 -33.91
CA ASP A 249 4.43 -2.33 -33.39
C ASP A 249 4.57 -1.86 -31.94
N ARG A 250 5.41 -2.51 -31.14
CA ARG A 250 5.80 -2.02 -29.82
C ARG A 250 6.45 -0.66 -29.92
N LEU A 251 7.37 -0.45 -30.86
CA LEU A 251 8.00 0.84 -31.09
C LEU A 251 6.98 1.90 -31.56
N ARG A 252 6.07 1.55 -32.49
CA ARG A 252 4.99 2.43 -32.95
C ARG A 252 4.08 2.84 -31.78
N PHE A 253 3.71 1.89 -30.94
CA PHE A 253 2.87 2.15 -29.77
C PHE A 253 3.59 2.99 -28.70
N SER A 254 4.89 2.74 -28.46
CA SER A 254 5.73 3.60 -27.62
C SER A 254 5.73 5.05 -28.12
N GLN A 255 5.82 5.27 -29.44
CA GLN A 255 5.75 6.60 -30.03
C GLN A 255 4.37 7.26 -29.83
N LEU A 256 3.27 6.51 -30.00
CA LEU A 256 1.92 7.00 -29.68
C LEU A 256 1.79 7.36 -28.18
N LYS A 257 2.35 6.55 -27.29
CA LYS A 257 2.34 6.80 -25.84
C LYS A 257 3.09 8.09 -25.47
N ILE A 258 4.18 8.43 -26.17
CA ILE A 258 4.88 9.72 -25.99
C ILE A 258 3.97 10.89 -26.38
N LEU A 259 3.23 10.78 -27.49
CA LEU A 259 2.30 11.81 -27.94
C LEU A 259 1.13 11.96 -26.95
N ALA A 260 0.60 10.84 -26.46
CA ALA A 260 -0.45 10.80 -25.44
C ALA A 260 0.00 11.43 -24.12
N GLU A 261 1.21 11.11 -23.63
CA GLU A 261 1.79 11.70 -22.43
C GLU A 261 1.95 13.23 -22.58
N GLY A 262 2.39 13.68 -23.76
CA GLY A 262 2.48 15.11 -24.09
C GLY A 262 1.12 15.80 -24.09
N ALA A 263 0.12 15.19 -24.73
CA ALA A 263 -1.25 15.70 -24.77
C ALA A 263 -1.89 15.73 -23.37
N LYS A 264 -1.72 14.67 -22.56
CA LYS A 264 -2.20 14.60 -21.17
C LYS A 264 -1.64 15.76 -20.35
N LYS A 265 -0.33 16.01 -20.43
CA LYS A 265 0.31 17.11 -19.71
C LYS A 265 -0.22 18.46 -20.19
N ALA A 266 -0.38 18.66 -21.49
CA ALA A 266 -0.93 19.90 -22.03
C ALA A 266 -2.38 20.14 -21.60
N LEU A 267 -3.24 19.12 -21.66
CA LEU A 267 -4.65 19.18 -21.24
C LEU A 267 -4.84 19.30 -19.72
N THR A 268 -3.81 18.97 -18.94
CA THR A 268 -3.77 19.26 -17.50
C THR A 268 -3.71 20.77 -17.26
N ASP A 269 -2.92 21.49 -18.06
CA ASP A 269 -2.75 22.94 -17.95
C ASP A 269 -3.82 23.74 -18.72
N GLN A 270 -4.32 23.19 -19.83
CA GLN A 270 -5.19 23.88 -20.80
C GLN A 270 -6.49 23.10 -21.04
N PRO A 271 -7.62 23.76 -21.38
CA PRO A 271 -8.88 23.07 -21.66
C PRO A 271 -8.86 22.29 -22.99
N ASP A 272 -8.00 22.69 -23.93
CA ASP A 272 -7.82 22.07 -25.23
C ASP A 272 -6.33 22.07 -25.64
N TYR A 273 -5.97 21.18 -26.58
CA TYR A 273 -4.62 21.05 -27.09
C TYR A 273 -4.62 20.59 -28.55
N MET A 274 -3.94 21.34 -29.42
CA MET A 274 -3.76 20.96 -30.82
C MET A 274 -2.54 20.05 -30.97
N LEU A 275 -2.77 18.74 -31.07
CA LEU A 275 -1.72 17.75 -31.29
C LEU A 275 -1.31 17.74 -32.76
N ARG A 276 -0.06 18.15 -33.03
CA ARG A 276 0.54 18.12 -34.36
C ARG A 276 1.77 17.24 -34.43
N ASP A 277 1.75 16.24 -35.31
CA ASP A 277 2.92 15.44 -35.67
C ASP A 277 2.95 15.24 -37.20
N THR A 278 4.10 15.49 -37.81
CA THR A 278 4.24 15.50 -39.28
C THR A 278 4.87 14.23 -39.83
N GLY A 279 4.52 13.05 -39.28
CA GLY A 279 5.01 11.77 -39.81
C GLY A 279 6.23 11.20 -39.10
N ARG A 280 6.43 11.48 -37.80
CA ARG A 280 7.47 10.79 -37.01
C ARG A 280 7.12 9.31 -36.81
N LEU A 281 5.83 9.03 -36.63
CA LEU A 281 5.25 7.69 -36.59
C LEU A 281 4.98 7.20 -38.02
N THR A 282 5.17 5.90 -38.26
CA THR A 282 4.69 5.23 -39.48
C THR A 282 3.69 4.15 -39.13
N ASP A 283 2.70 3.95 -39.98
CA ASP A 283 1.74 2.84 -39.83
C ASP A 283 2.37 1.50 -40.27
N GLN A 284 1.63 0.39 -40.16
CA GLN A 284 2.11 -0.95 -40.53
C GLN A 284 2.41 -1.07 -42.04
N GLU A 285 1.82 -0.20 -42.87
CA GLU A 285 2.10 -0.10 -44.31
C GLU A 285 3.29 0.84 -44.61
N LYS A 286 4.00 1.30 -43.58
CA LYS A 286 5.14 2.24 -43.66
C LYS A 286 4.76 3.61 -44.20
N ARG A 287 3.49 4.00 -44.13
CA ARG A 287 3.02 5.34 -44.49
C ARG A 287 3.26 6.28 -43.30
N PRO A 288 3.81 7.48 -43.51
CA PRO A 288 3.93 8.47 -42.44
C PRO A 288 2.56 8.87 -41.90
N VAL A 289 2.41 8.83 -40.58
CA VAL A 289 1.18 9.22 -39.88
C VAL A 289 1.23 10.73 -39.61
N VAL A 290 0.34 11.49 -40.23
CA VAL A 290 0.23 12.93 -40.01
C VAL A 290 -0.94 13.18 -39.06
N ILE A 291 -0.66 13.86 -37.96
CA ILE A 291 -1.64 14.17 -36.92
C ILE A 291 -1.83 15.68 -36.90
N ASP A 292 -3.06 16.14 -37.02
CA ASP A 292 -3.50 17.52 -36.76
C ASP A 292 -4.89 17.44 -36.12
N ALA A 293 -4.89 17.16 -34.82
CA ALA A 293 -6.10 16.85 -34.05
C ALA A 293 -6.25 17.82 -32.87
N LEU A 294 -7.46 18.37 -32.71
CA LEU A 294 -7.84 19.11 -31.52
C LEU A 294 -8.33 18.11 -30.47
N LEU A 295 -7.63 18.05 -29.34
CA LEU A 295 -7.99 17.24 -28.19
C LEU A 295 -8.54 18.17 -27.11
N GLU A 296 -9.56 17.72 -26.37
CA GLU A 296 -10.19 18.50 -25.30
C GLU A 296 -10.09 17.78 -23.96
N ARG A 297 -10.02 18.52 -22.85
CA ARG A 297 -9.91 17.96 -21.50
C ARG A 297 -11.03 16.98 -21.15
N PRO A 298 -12.32 17.21 -21.49
CA PRO A 298 -13.38 16.25 -21.19
C PRO A 298 -13.13 14.84 -21.76
N GLU A 299 -12.49 14.74 -22.92
CA GLU A 299 -12.14 13.45 -23.53
C GLU A 299 -11.06 12.72 -22.72
N LEU A 300 -10.03 13.44 -22.27
CA LEU A 300 -9.04 12.89 -21.34
C LEU A 300 -9.68 12.47 -20.01
N ASP A 301 -10.58 13.29 -19.47
CA ASP A 301 -11.25 13.04 -18.21
C ASP A 301 -12.12 11.78 -18.28
N ASP A 302 -12.85 11.56 -19.36
CA ASP A 302 -13.65 10.35 -19.57
C ASP A 302 -12.79 9.09 -19.63
N ILE A 303 -11.60 9.18 -20.23
CA ILE A 303 -10.63 8.08 -20.31
C ILE A 303 -10.00 7.79 -18.94
N ALA A 304 -9.64 8.84 -18.19
CA ALA A 304 -8.93 8.72 -16.92
C ALA A 304 -9.85 8.35 -15.74
N ARG A 305 -11.13 8.76 -15.78
CA ARG A 305 -12.09 8.60 -14.67
C ARG A 305 -12.16 7.17 -14.12
N PRO A 306 -12.34 6.10 -14.92
CA PRO A 306 -12.41 4.74 -14.38
C PRO A 306 -11.12 4.28 -13.67
N LEU A 307 -9.96 4.81 -14.09
CA LEU A 307 -8.69 4.52 -13.44
C LEU A 307 -8.57 5.26 -12.09
N ILE A 308 -9.03 6.51 -12.04
CA ILE A 308 -9.02 7.32 -10.82
C ILE A 308 -10.05 6.78 -9.82
N GLU A 309 -11.25 6.37 -10.24
CA GLU A 309 -12.27 5.78 -9.36
C GLU A 309 -11.76 4.56 -8.57
N ARG A 310 -10.88 3.75 -9.18
CA ARG A 310 -10.27 2.58 -8.52
C ARG A 310 -9.41 2.94 -7.32
N THR A 311 -8.86 4.15 -7.25
CA THR A 311 -7.98 4.59 -6.16
C THR A 311 -8.71 4.70 -4.83
N PHE A 312 -10.01 5.02 -4.84
CA PHE A 312 -10.80 5.24 -3.62
C PHE A 312 -11.05 3.94 -2.83
N ALA A 313 -11.12 2.79 -3.51
CA ALA A 313 -11.22 1.50 -2.83
C ALA A 313 -10.01 1.22 -1.93
N TYR A 314 -8.82 1.62 -2.35
CA TYR A 314 -7.60 1.52 -1.54
C TYR A 314 -7.58 2.56 -0.43
N CYS A 315 -8.15 3.76 -0.65
CA CYS A 315 -8.33 4.76 0.42
C CYS A 315 -9.21 4.20 1.55
N ASP A 316 -10.34 3.55 1.19
CA ASP A 316 -11.22 2.89 2.16
C ASP A 316 -10.54 1.73 2.88
N GLU A 317 -9.65 1.01 2.20
CA GLU A 317 -8.84 -0.04 2.83
C GLU A 317 -7.83 0.53 3.83
N ALA A 318 -7.10 1.59 3.48
CA ALA A 318 -6.15 2.23 4.39
C ALA A 318 -6.86 2.83 5.61
N LEU A 319 -8.01 3.46 5.43
CA LEU A 319 -8.84 3.99 6.51
C LEU A 319 -9.36 2.88 7.44
N ARG A 320 -9.86 1.76 6.90
CA ARG A 320 -10.27 0.62 7.73
C ARG A 320 -9.11 0.06 8.56
N ARG A 321 -7.92 -0.07 7.97
CA ARG A 321 -6.72 -0.50 8.70
C ARG A 321 -6.37 0.48 9.84
N ALA A 322 -6.51 1.78 9.60
CA ALA A 322 -6.29 2.81 10.63
C ALA A 322 -7.37 2.78 11.73
N GLU A 323 -8.63 2.49 11.38
CA GLU A 323 -9.73 2.31 12.32
C GLU A 323 -9.51 1.07 13.20
N ASP A 324 -9.18 -0.06 12.60
CA ASP A 324 -8.90 -1.32 13.32
C ASP A 324 -7.71 -1.18 14.28
N ARG A 325 -6.66 -0.43 13.88
CA ARG A 325 -5.44 -0.27 14.66
C ARG A 325 -5.55 0.79 15.75
N ALA A 326 -6.17 1.93 15.45
CA ALA A 326 -6.06 3.13 16.28
C ALA A 326 -7.40 3.88 16.45
N GLY A 327 -8.51 3.33 15.97
CA GLY A 327 -9.83 3.96 16.01
C GLY A 327 -9.93 5.24 15.18
N ILE A 328 -9.02 5.43 14.21
CA ILE A 328 -8.99 6.62 13.36
C ILE A 328 -9.86 6.40 12.13
N THR A 329 -10.85 7.28 11.98
CA THR A 329 -11.76 7.30 10.84
C THR A 329 -11.42 8.46 9.91
N LEU A 330 -12.12 8.55 8.77
CA LEU A 330 -11.97 9.69 7.86
C LEU A 330 -12.29 11.03 8.55
N ALA A 331 -13.20 11.06 9.53
CA ALA A 331 -13.56 12.28 10.27
C ALA A 331 -12.40 12.86 11.08
N ASP A 332 -11.46 12.01 11.47
CA ASP A 332 -10.31 12.38 12.30
C ASP A 332 -9.12 12.83 11.45
N VAL A 333 -9.21 12.75 10.12
CA VAL A 333 -8.15 13.19 9.21
C VAL A 333 -8.18 14.71 9.09
N ASP A 334 -7.15 15.36 9.65
CA ASP A 334 -6.99 16.82 9.66
C ASP A 334 -6.62 17.35 8.27
N HIS A 335 -5.75 16.62 7.57
CA HIS A 335 -5.19 17.05 6.28
C HIS A 335 -5.08 15.90 5.28
N ILE A 336 -5.44 16.19 4.03
CA ILE A 336 -5.17 15.30 2.89
C ILE A 336 -4.05 15.91 2.06
N ILE A 337 -2.99 15.15 1.78
CA ILE A 337 -1.83 15.61 1.01
C ILE A 337 -1.80 14.86 -0.32
N LEU A 338 -1.74 15.59 -1.43
CA LEU A 338 -1.54 15.03 -2.76
C LEU A 338 -0.05 14.99 -3.11
N ALA A 339 0.45 13.81 -3.42
CA ALA A 339 1.79 13.58 -3.94
C ALA A 339 1.72 12.89 -5.31
N GLY A 340 2.78 13.05 -6.11
CA GLY A 340 2.89 12.40 -7.42
C GLY A 340 2.30 13.22 -8.56
N GLY A 341 3.00 13.23 -9.70
CA GLY A 341 2.69 14.15 -10.81
C GLY A 341 1.33 13.95 -11.47
N SER A 342 0.70 12.78 -11.34
CA SER A 342 -0.65 12.58 -11.88
C SER A 342 -1.73 13.32 -11.09
N THR A 343 -1.43 13.75 -9.85
CA THR A 343 -2.33 14.59 -9.04
C THR A 343 -2.44 16.04 -9.52
N HIS A 344 -1.65 16.44 -10.53
CA HIS A 344 -1.85 17.72 -11.21
C HIS A 344 -3.13 17.75 -12.05
N MET A 345 -3.63 16.59 -12.49
CA MET A 345 -4.86 16.51 -13.29
C MET A 345 -6.04 17.11 -12.50
N PRO A 346 -6.78 18.09 -13.07
CA PRO A 346 -7.93 18.70 -12.41
C PRO A 346 -8.95 17.65 -11.94
N LEU A 347 -9.24 16.65 -12.77
CA LEU A 347 -10.14 15.55 -12.43
C LEU A 347 -9.74 14.82 -11.14
N VAL A 348 -8.45 14.54 -10.92
CA VAL A 348 -7.98 13.87 -9.70
C VAL A 348 -8.27 14.73 -8.47
N ARG A 349 -7.94 16.03 -8.54
CA ARG A 349 -8.15 16.97 -7.44
C ARG A 349 -9.64 17.15 -7.12
N GLU A 350 -10.47 17.24 -8.15
CA GLU A 350 -11.92 17.35 -8.03
C GLU A 350 -12.51 16.10 -7.38
N MET A 351 -12.16 14.91 -7.87
CA MET A 351 -12.65 13.65 -7.34
C MET A 351 -12.18 13.43 -5.89
N VAL A 352 -10.91 13.69 -5.57
CA VAL A 352 -10.43 13.60 -4.18
C VAL A 352 -11.17 14.58 -3.27
N THR A 353 -11.39 15.82 -3.72
CA THR A 353 -12.15 16.80 -2.94
C THR A 353 -13.58 16.33 -2.71
N GLN A 354 -14.26 15.83 -3.74
CA GLN A 354 -15.64 15.34 -3.65
C GLN A 354 -15.76 14.10 -2.75
N GLU A 355 -14.84 13.14 -2.90
CA GLU A 355 -14.92 11.85 -2.23
C GLU A 355 -14.39 11.87 -0.80
N LEU A 356 -13.45 12.77 -0.46
CA LEU A 356 -12.80 12.77 0.85
C LEU A 356 -13.03 14.05 1.67
N CYS A 357 -13.20 15.21 1.05
CA CYS A 357 -13.27 16.51 1.76
C CYS A 357 -14.69 17.11 1.81
N ALA A 358 -15.50 16.88 0.78
CA ALA A 358 -16.79 17.55 0.62
C ALA A 358 -17.86 16.94 1.53
N ASN A 359 -18.88 17.75 1.85
CA ASN A 359 -20.06 17.22 2.50
C ASN A 359 -20.76 16.25 1.54
N PRO A 360 -21.06 15.03 1.97
CA PRO A 360 -21.66 14.05 1.09
C PRO A 360 -23.05 14.50 0.66
N ALA A 361 -23.32 14.41 -0.64
CA ALA A 361 -24.64 14.66 -1.19
C ALA A 361 -25.66 13.70 -0.54
N PRO A 362 -26.94 14.09 -0.39
CA PRO A 362 -27.98 13.18 0.09
C PRO A 362 -28.04 11.92 -0.80
N GLY A 363 -27.67 10.77 -0.24
CA GLY A 363 -27.61 9.49 -0.96
C GLY A 363 -26.21 9.03 -1.42
N SER A 364 -25.14 9.78 -1.12
CA SER A 364 -23.75 9.31 -1.35
C SER A 364 -23.42 8.07 -0.50
N ALA A 365 -22.60 7.17 -1.05
CA ALA A 365 -22.11 5.98 -0.35
C ALA A 365 -21.20 6.33 0.84
N ARG A 366 -20.47 7.45 0.77
CA ARG A 366 -19.65 7.98 1.85
C ARG A 366 -20.47 8.99 2.64
N GLN A 367 -20.63 8.79 3.95
CA GLN A 367 -21.40 9.70 4.82
C GLN A 367 -20.52 10.58 5.73
N VAL A 368 -19.21 10.41 5.65
CA VAL A 368 -18.21 11.05 6.50
C VAL A 368 -17.17 11.73 5.61
N ARG A 369 -16.66 12.88 6.06
CA ARG A 369 -15.63 13.67 5.37
C ARG A 369 -14.43 13.89 6.29
N ALA A 370 -13.28 14.17 5.71
CA ALA A 370 -12.13 14.71 6.40
C ALA A 370 -12.41 16.11 6.97
N ALA A 371 -11.63 16.52 7.97
CA ALA A 371 -11.76 17.84 8.58
C ALA A 371 -11.35 18.96 7.61
N CYS A 372 -10.41 18.72 6.70
CA CYS A 372 -10.02 19.68 5.67
C CYS A 372 -11.10 19.87 4.59
N GLU A 373 -11.24 21.10 4.12
CA GLU A 373 -12.18 21.44 3.03
C GLU A 373 -11.64 21.11 1.64
N ALA A 374 -10.32 21.03 1.50
CA ALA A 374 -9.63 20.72 0.26
C ALA A 374 -8.29 20.03 0.54
N PRO A 375 -7.80 19.19 -0.38
CA PRO A 375 -6.50 18.56 -0.22
C PRO A 375 -5.37 19.58 -0.47
N VAL A 376 -4.22 19.35 0.16
CA VAL A 376 -2.99 20.11 -0.03
C VAL A 376 -2.29 19.59 -1.27
N CYS A 377 -2.15 20.44 -2.28
CA CYS A 377 -1.53 20.09 -3.57
C CYS A 377 -0.18 20.81 -3.83
N ASP A 378 0.38 21.45 -2.80
CA ASP A 378 1.65 22.17 -2.92
C ASP A 378 2.78 21.17 -3.16
N HIS A 379 3.65 21.47 -4.13
CA HIS A 379 4.87 20.68 -4.37
C HIS A 379 4.62 19.19 -4.65
N ALA A 380 3.51 18.81 -5.30
CA ALA A 380 3.18 17.40 -5.56
C ALA A 380 4.32 16.56 -6.16
N ASP A 381 5.17 17.16 -7.02
CA ASP A 381 6.33 16.49 -7.64
C ASP A 381 7.58 16.41 -6.74
N THR A 382 7.63 17.18 -5.66
CA THR A 382 8.86 17.39 -4.87
C THR A 382 8.66 17.21 -3.36
N ALA A 383 7.43 17.12 -2.86
CA ALA A 383 7.13 17.03 -1.43
C ALA A 383 7.84 15.83 -0.77
N VAL A 384 7.96 14.73 -1.52
CA VAL A 384 8.68 13.52 -1.10
C VAL A 384 10.18 13.81 -0.91
N ALA A 385 10.86 14.38 -1.91
CA ALA A 385 12.28 14.73 -1.80
C ALA A 385 12.55 15.79 -0.73
N LEU A 386 11.69 16.81 -0.64
CA LEU A 386 11.77 17.86 0.37
C LEU A 386 11.64 17.27 1.78
N GLY A 387 10.68 16.36 1.98
CA GLY A 387 10.50 15.66 3.25
C GLY A 387 11.64 14.72 3.60
N ALA A 388 12.17 14.02 2.60
CA ALA A 388 13.38 13.21 2.76
C ALA A 388 14.57 14.07 3.20
N ALA A 389 14.70 15.31 2.71
CA ALA A 389 15.76 16.22 3.12
C ALA A 389 15.59 16.71 4.56
N VAL A 390 14.35 16.98 5.00
CA VAL A 390 14.04 17.27 6.41
C VAL A 390 14.47 16.09 7.30
N ARG A 391 14.10 14.86 6.92
CA ARG A 391 14.53 13.66 7.67
C ARG A 391 16.04 13.46 7.62
N ALA A 392 16.68 13.68 6.46
CA ALA A 392 18.12 13.54 6.29
C ALA A 392 18.89 14.49 7.22
N ALA A 393 18.43 15.73 7.38
CA ALA A 393 19.01 16.66 8.34
C ALA A 393 18.80 16.20 9.79
N ALA A 394 17.62 15.65 10.12
CA ALA A 394 17.33 15.13 11.46
C ALA A 394 18.24 13.96 11.87
N VAL A 395 18.40 12.95 10.99
CA VAL A 395 19.13 11.71 11.31
C VAL A 395 20.62 11.79 10.99
N GLY A 396 20.98 12.51 9.93
CA GLY A 396 22.35 12.61 9.43
C GLY A 396 23.12 13.82 9.92
N GLY A 397 22.40 14.89 10.26
CA GLY A 397 22.96 16.17 10.70
C GLY A 397 24.19 16.60 9.90
N LEU A 398 25.18 17.14 10.61
CA LEU A 398 26.43 17.63 10.05
C LEU A 398 27.56 16.62 10.31
N ALA A 399 28.32 16.24 9.29
CA ALA A 399 29.57 15.51 9.48
C ALA A 399 30.73 16.37 9.01
N VAL A 400 31.77 16.45 9.81
CA VAL A 400 33.02 17.14 9.49
C VAL A 400 34.14 16.12 9.47
N TYR A 401 34.87 16.09 8.37
CA TYR A 401 36.03 15.25 8.17
C TYR A 401 37.29 16.11 8.31
N ASP A 402 38.34 15.49 8.85
CA ASP A 402 39.70 15.98 8.67
C ASP A 402 40.10 15.95 7.18
N GLU A 403 41.21 16.63 6.87
CA GLU A 403 41.69 16.79 5.50
C GLU A 403 41.95 15.44 4.80
N ASP A 404 42.46 14.47 5.54
CA ASP A 404 42.79 13.13 5.04
C ASP A 404 41.59 12.15 5.09
N ARG A 405 40.42 12.60 5.60
CA ARG A 405 39.20 11.79 5.81
C ARG A 405 39.47 10.52 6.64
N THR A 406 40.36 10.63 7.62
CA THR A 406 40.70 9.58 8.58
C THR A 406 39.75 9.59 9.78
N VAL A 407 39.21 10.75 10.15
CA VAL A 407 38.33 10.94 11.30
C VAL A 407 37.11 11.76 10.90
N ARG A 408 35.94 11.31 11.36
CA ARG A 408 34.65 11.97 11.15
C ARG A 408 34.07 12.39 12.49
N VAL A 409 33.81 13.68 12.66
CA VAL A 409 33.01 14.22 13.76
C VAL A 409 31.59 14.46 13.24
N SER A 410 30.63 13.70 13.76
CA SER A 410 29.22 13.79 13.39
C SER A 410 28.42 14.47 14.47
N PHE A 411 27.48 15.31 14.06
CA PHE A 411 26.59 16.06 14.94
C PHE A 411 25.14 15.70 14.63
N ARG A 412 24.33 15.50 15.69
CA ARG A 412 22.89 15.26 15.55
C ARG A 412 22.09 16.51 15.94
N GLY A 413 20.82 16.54 15.50
CA GLY A 413 19.85 17.60 15.82
C GLY A 413 20.03 18.88 15.00
N SER A 414 19.03 19.76 15.08
CA SER A 414 18.94 21.00 14.28
C SER A 414 20.12 21.97 14.52
N ALA A 415 20.52 22.69 13.47
CA ALA A 415 21.43 23.83 13.56
C ALA A 415 20.77 25.14 14.04
N THR A 416 19.48 25.13 14.39
CA THR A 416 18.77 26.31 14.90
C THR A 416 18.16 26.06 16.28
N THR A 417 18.22 27.07 17.16
CA THR A 417 17.60 27.03 18.49
C THR A 417 16.89 28.33 18.84
N GLY A 418 15.78 28.24 19.58
CA GLY A 418 15.08 29.40 20.16
C GLY A 418 15.48 29.68 21.61
N SER A 419 16.44 28.92 22.15
CA SER A 419 16.92 29.07 23.53
C SER A 419 18.26 29.81 23.55
N ALA A 420 18.43 30.68 24.55
CA ALA A 420 19.70 31.37 24.81
C ALA A 420 20.84 30.42 25.22
N ALA A 421 20.51 29.20 25.64
CA ALA A 421 21.46 28.14 25.91
C ALA A 421 20.98 26.82 25.29
N THR A 422 21.89 26.06 24.69
CA THR A 422 21.55 24.85 23.91
C THR A 422 22.38 23.64 24.31
N HIS A 423 22.00 22.48 23.77
CA HIS A 423 22.70 21.22 23.92
C HIS A 423 23.22 20.78 22.57
N VAL A 424 24.46 20.29 22.52
CA VAL A 424 25.04 19.72 21.30
C VAL A 424 25.63 18.37 21.63
N GLY A 425 25.12 17.35 20.96
CA GLY A 425 25.65 16.00 21.00
C GLY A 425 26.20 15.58 19.64
N GLY A 426 27.15 14.66 19.67
CA GLY A 426 27.77 14.11 18.48
C GLY A 426 28.50 12.81 18.75
N SER A 427 29.17 12.32 17.72
CA SER A 427 30.08 11.18 17.81
C SER A 427 31.32 11.41 16.96
N VAL A 428 32.42 10.80 17.39
CA VAL A 428 33.68 10.76 16.65
C VAL A 428 33.90 9.33 16.15
N GLN A 429 34.17 9.18 14.87
CA GLN A 429 34.47 7.89 14.25
C GLN A 429 35.81 7.96 13.53
N VAL A 430 36.68 6.99 13.83
CA VAL A 430 37.90 6.74 13.06
C VAL A 430 37.52 5.90 11.85
N LEU A 431 37.69 6.45 10.65
CA LEU A 431 37.37 5.81 9.38
C LEU A 431 38.54 4.96 8.88
N THR A 432 39.75 5.50 8.97
CA THR A 432 41.00 4.85 8.55
C THR A 432 42.16 5.36 9.43
N GLY A 433 43.26 4.62 9.53
CA GLY A 433 44.52 5.17 10.09
C GLY A 433 44.94 4.74 11.50
N GLY A 434 44.29 3.77 12.15
CA GLY A 434 44.80 3.18 13.40
C GLY A 434 44.85 4.12 14.62
N VAL A 435 44.16 5.27 14.54
CA VAL A 435 43.97 6.18 15.68
C VAL A 435 43.13 5.46 16.74
N ASP A 436 43.61 5.45 17.98
CA ASP A 436 42.87 4.93 19.13
C ASP A 436 42.28 6.12 19.90
N LEU A 437 40.94 6.18 19.96
CA LEU A 437 40.22 7.21 20.71
C LEU A 437 39.79 6.73 22.11
N THR A 438 40.19 5.52 22.50
CA THR A 438 39.85 4.97 23.82
C THR A 438 40.45 5.83 24.92
N GLY A 439 39.59 6.49 25.71
CA GLY A 439 40.03 7.42 26.75
C GLY A 439 40.38 8.84 26.25
N GLY A 440 40.08 9.14 24.98
CA GLY A 440 40.15 10.49 24.43
C GLY A 440 38.99 11.39 24.87
N TYR A 441 39.05 12.66 24.47
CA TYR A 441 38.06 13.68 24.84
C TYR A 441 37.84 14.70 23.73
N VAL A 442 36.73 15.43 23.80
CA VAL A 442 36.40 16.55 22.92
C VAL A 442 36.43 17.84 23.75
N ARG A 443 37.10 18.86 23.23
CA ARG A 443 37.03 20.23 23.75
C ARG A 443 36.14 21.08 22.86
N LEU A 444 35.15 21.73 23.45
CA LEU A 444 34.27 22.70 22.79
C LEU A 444 34.74 24.11 23.13
N THR A 445 34.96 24.94 22.11
CA THR A 445 35.22 26.37 22.26
C THR A 445 34.21 27.19 21.45
N THR A 446 33.69 28.26 22.06
CA THR A 446 32.95 29.34 21.37
C THR A 446 33.20 30.67 22.07
N ALA A 447 32.57 31.76 21.60
CA ALA A 447 32.81 33.10 22.11
C ALA A 447 32.53 33.22 23.62
N GLY A 448 33.60 33.23 24.43
CA GLY A 448 33.52 33.35 25.90
C GLY A 448 33.07 32.10 26.63
N PHE A 449 33.08 30.93 25.98
CA PHE A 449 32.70 29.65 26.58
C PHE A 449 33.65 28.53 26.11
N GLU A 450 34.09 27.71 27.05
CA GLU A 450 34.94 26.55 26.83
C GLU A 450 34.46 25.42 27.75
N ASP A 451 34.36 24.20 27.22
CA ASP A 451 33.98 23.01 27.98
C ASP A 451 34.68 21.77 27.41
N GLN A 452 34.73 20.69 28.20
CA GLN A 452 35.35 19.43 27.82
C GLN A 452 34.45 18.24 28.17
N ALA A 453 34.33 17.29 27.24
CA ALA A 453 33.60 16.04 27.44
C ALA A 453 34.46 14.83 27.03
N ASP A 454 34.54 13.83 27.88
CA ASP A 454 35.21 12.56 27.56
C ASP A 454 34.42 11.79 26.50
N LEU A 455 35.13 11.07 25.62
CA LEU A 455 34.51 10.21 24.62
C LEU A 455 34.03 8.90 25.27
N SER A 456 32.82 8.46 24.93
CA SER A 456 32.38 7.10 25.26
C SER A 456 33.15 6.05 24.45
N GLU A 457 32.99 4.77 24.77
CA GLU A 457 33.54 3.66 23.94
C GLU A 457 33.05 3.74 22.48
N GLU A 458 31.80 4.17 22.27
CA GLU A 458 31.21 4.39 20.94
C GLU A 458 31.61 5.74 20.29
N GLY A 459 32.51 6.49 20.92
CA GLY A 459 32.95 7.81 20.46
C GLY A 459 31.92 8.93 20.64
N ALA A 460 30.85 8.74 21.42
CA ALA A 460 29.84 9.75 21.66
C ALA A 460 30.32 10.83 22.64
N PHE A 461 29.87 12.07 22.43
CA PHE A 461 30.08 13.20 23.33
C PHE A 461 28.82 14.08 23.39
N ALA A 462 28.66 14.83 24.48
CA ALA A 462 27.59 15.80 24.62
C ALA A 462 28.00 16.98 25.50
N PHE A 463 27.53 18.15 25.12
CA PHE A 463 27.71 19.42 25.83
C PHE A 463 26.33 20.02 26.11
N ALA A 464 26.20 20.66 27.27
CA ALA A 464 24.96 21.28 27.73
C ALA A 464 25.21 22.75 28.07
N GLN A 465 24.14 23.54 28.11
CA GLN A 465 24.19 24.96 28.51
C GLN A 465 25.16 25.81 27.66
N ILE A 466 25.34 25.44 26.39
CA ILE A 466 26.20 26.20 25.47
C ILE A 466 25.51 27.54 25.19
N PRO A 467 26.12 28.69 25.51
CA PRO A 467 25.52 29.99 25.25
C PRO A 467 25.44 30.25 23.75
N VAL A 468 24.30 30.75 23.28
CA VAL A 468 24.09 31.14 21.89
C VAL A 468 23.81 32.64 21.83
N GLN A 469 24.43 33.33 20.89
CA GLN A 469 24.19 34.75 20.72
C GLN A 469 22.75 34.99 20.22
N PRO A 470 21.96 35.86 20.88
CA PRO A 470 20.60 36.15 20.45
C PRO A 470 20.56 36.73 19.02
N ASP A 471 19.71 36.13 18.19
CA ASP A 471 19.45 36.49 16.79
C ASP A 471 20.73 36.56 15.92
N ALA A 472 21.72 35.75 16.27
CA ALA A 472 22.99 35.65 15.57
C ALA A 472 23.42 34.19 15.43
N GLU A 473 24.37 33.97 14.52
CA GLU A 473 25.04 32.69 14.32
C GLU A 473 26.24 32.58 15.25
N SER A 474 26.30 31.51 16.03
CA SER A 474 27.41 31.18 16.92
C SER A 474 28.21 30.03 16.30
N LEU A 475 29.50 30.27 16.02
CA LEU A 475 30.40 29.22 15.56
C LEU A 475 30.95 28.45 16.77
N LEU A 476 30.73 27.15 16.77
CA LEU A 476 31.27 26.21 17.74
C LEU A 476 32.46 25.48 17.12
N THR A 477 33.56 25.38 17.87
CA THR A 477 34.75 24.62 17.47
C THR A 477 34.91 23.42 18.40
N PHE A 478 35.00 22.23 17.82
CA PHE A 478 35.20 20.97 18.51
C PHE A 478 36.58 20.42 18.16
N GLU A 479 37.45 20.29 19.15
CA GLU A 479 38.78 19.71 19.02
C GLU A 479 38.79 18.33 19.66
N VAL A 480 39.14 17.30 18.90
CA VAL A 480 39.18 15.91 19.35
C VAL A 480 40.61 15.57 19.73
N TYR A 481 40.77 15.04 20.95
CA TYR A 481 42.05 14.61 21.50
C TYR A 481 42.03 13.11 21.82
N ASP A 482 43.15 12.43 21.63
CA ASP A 482 43.36 11.06 22.13
C ASP A 482 43.71 11.05 23.63
N ALA A 483 44.01 9.86 24.17
CA ALA A 483 44.34 9.69 25.59
C ALA A 483 45.70 10.32 25.96
N GLU A 484 46.60 10.45 24.98
CA GLU A 484 47.91 11.10 25.10
C GLU A 484 47.81 12.63 25.07
N GLY A 485 46.67 13.18 24.62
CA GLY A 485 46.41 14.61 24.50
C GLY A 485 46.88 15.20 23.17
N ASP A 486 47.13 14.36 22.16
CA ASP A 486 47.43 14.80 20.81
C ASP A 486 46.14 15.18 20.08
N LEU A 487 46.18 16.29 19.32
CA LEU A 487 45.04 16.76 18.54
C LEU A 487 44.85 15.87 17.33
N VAL A 488 43.71 15.17 17.28
CA VAL A 488 43.35 14.23 16.22
C VAL A 488 42.55 14.91 15.11
N ALA A 489 41.55 15.72 15.47
CA ALA A 489 40.66 16.37 14.51
C ALA A 489 40.10 17.69 15.04
N THR A 490 39.70 18.57 14.13
CA THR A 490 38.97 19.81 14.45
C THR A 490 37.73 19.93 13.58
N ALA A 491 36.58 20.20 14.20
CA ALA A 491 35.30 20.33 13.52
C ALA A 491 34.59 21.64 13.90
N GLY A 492 34.16 22.41 12.89
CA GLY A 492 33.31 23.58 13.07
C GLY A 492 31.82 23.23 12.94
N ARG A 493 30.98 23.78 13.81
CA ARG A 493 29.51 23.74 13.66
C ARG A 493 28.93 25.12 13.94
N ALA A 494 28.19 25.65 12.98
CA ALA A 494 27.39 26.86 13.20
C ALA A 494 26.06 26.52 13.88
N LEU A 495 25.62 27.41 14.77
CA LEU A 495 24.29 27.39 15.36
C LEU A 495 23.62 28.76 15.27
N ALA A 496 22.43 28.81 14.68
CA ALA A 496 21.62 30.02 14.60
C ALA A 496 20.66 30.12 15.79
N HIS A 497 20.59 31.30 16.42
CA HIS A 497 19.48 31.63 17.31
C HIS A 497 18.34 32.29 16.54
N SER A 498 17.10 31.83 16.75
CA SER A 498 15.91 32.48 16.19
C SER A 498 14.77 32.51 17.19
N THR A 499 14.15 33.68 17.33
CA THR A 499 12.99 33.91 18.21
C THR A 499 11.64 33.51 17.60
N GLY A 500 11.62 33.08 16.32
CA GLY A 500 10.40 32.65 15.63
C GLY A 500 9.96 31.22 15.99
N GLU A 501 8.73 30.84 15.60
CA GLU A 501 8.31 29.43 15.65
C GLU A 501 9.20 28.59 14.73
N LEU A 502 10.03 27.74 15.35
CA LEU A 502 10.91 26.85 14.62
C LEU A 502 10.11 25.68 14.05
N PRO A 503 10.33 25.35 12.76
CA PRO A 503 9.81 24.12 12.17
C PRO A 503 10.15 22.91 13.05
N PRO A 504 9.29 21.88 13.10
CA PRO A 504 9.70 20.59 13.64
C PRO A 504 10.95 20.13 12.89
N ASP A 505 11.96 19.66 13.63
CA ASP A 505 13.26 19.25 13.13
C ASP A 505 13.24 17.90 12.38
N GLY A 506 12.05 17.43 11.97
CA GLY A 506 11.83 16.11 11.38
C GLY A 506 11.83 14.95 12.38
N GLY A 507 12.14 15.21 13.66
CA GLY A 507 12.25 14.22 14.73
C GLY A 507 13.39 13.22 14.50
N THR A 508 14.10 12.83 15.57
CA THR A 508 15.11 11.77 15.49
C THR A 508 14.51 10.37 15.64
N GLY A 509 13.27 10.23 16.13
CA GLY A 509 12.63 8.93 16.38
C GLY A 509 11.65 8.46 15.30
N GLY A 510 11.65 7.15 15.01
CA GLY A 510 10.47 6.35 14.64
C GLY A 510 9.77 6.57 13.29
N ALA A 511 10.31 7.37 12.37
CA ALA A 511 9.68 7.59 11.06
C ALA A 511 9.77 6.38 10.12
N ALA A 512 10.79 5.54 10.30
CA ALA A 512 10.94 4.30 9.57
C ALA A 512 10.10 3.20 10.25
N ILE A 513 9.35 2.45 9.44
CA ILE A 513 8.53 1.35 9.91
C ILE A 513 8.79 0.10 9.07
N ASN A 514 8.67 -1.07 9.69
CA ASN A 514 8.57 -2.33 8.96
C ASN A 514 7.13 -2.49 8.44
N SER A 515 6.87 -2.33 7.14
CA SER A 515 5.51 -2.39 6.59
C SER A 515 4.84 -3.77 6.76
N LYS A 516 5.61 -4.85 6.65
CA LYS A 516 5.13 -6.24 6.62
C LYS A 516 5.94 -7.13 7.54
N ALA A 517 5.26 -8.01 8.28
CA ALA A 517 5.89 -8.85 9.31
C ALA A 517 6.98 -9.75 8.74
N ILE A 518 8.10 -9.84 9.46
CA ILE A 518 9.16 -10.83 9.20
C ILE A 518 8.88 -12.06 10.06
N LEU A 519 8.84 -13.22 9.42
CA LEU A 519 8.36 -14.47 9.98
C LEU A 519 9.46 -15.54 9.91
N LEU A 520 9.54 -16.41 10.91
CA LEU A 520 10.37 -17.60 10.92
C LEU A 520 9.52 -18.85 10.83
N GLU A 521 9.87 -19.78 9.95
CA GLU A 521 9.29 -21.13 9.97
C GLU A 521 9.78 -21.91 11.19
N VAL A 522 8.83 -22.41 11.98
CA VAL A 522 9.09 -23.17 13.21
C VAL A 522 8.36 -24.51 13.18
N ASP A 523 9.03 -25.58 13.64
CA ASP A 523 8.41 -26.89 13.86
C ASP A 523 7.55 -26.85 15.13
N LYS A 524 6.27 -27.25 15.05
CA LYS A 524 5.34 -27.28 16.18
C LYS A 524 5.48 -28.54 17.05
N GLY A 525 6.34 -29.47 16.67
CA GLY A 525 6.63 -30.70 17.42
C GLY A 525 5.67 -31.87 17.14
N ASP A 526 4.60 -31.63 16.38
CA ASP A 526 3.58 -32.62 15.97
C ASP A 526 3.70 -33.00 14.48
N GLY A 527 4.81 -32.64 13.84
CA GLY A 527 5.05 -32.86 12.42
C GLY A 527 4.51 -31.74 11.51
N ARG A 528 3.86 -30.71 12.07
CA ARG A 528 3.44 -29.50 11.34
C ARG A 528 4.44 -28.37 11.53
N THR A 529 4.59 -27.53 10.51
CA THR A 529 5.29 -26.25 10.62
C THR A 529 4.29 -25.11 10.85
N GLY A 530 4.75 -24.06 11.51
CA GLY A 530 4.04 -22.79 11.64
C GLY A 530 4.98 -21.64 11.34
N ARG A 531 4.44 -20.42 11.35
CA ARG A 531 5.24 -19.20 11.26
C ARG A 531 5.18 -18.47 12.58
N ARG A 532 6.33 -18.05 13.08
CA ARG A 532 6.45 -17.17 14.25
C ARG A 532 6.89 -15.80 13.77
N GLU A 533 6.23 -14.75 14.24
CA GLU A 533 6.62 -13.39 13.96
C GLU A 533 7.91 -13.02 14.71
N LEU A 534 8.91 -12.55 13.96
CA LEU A 534 10.19 -12.06 14.44
C LEU A 534 10.26 -10.53 14.47
N VAL A 535 9.66 -9.86 13.48
CA VAL A 535 9.51 -8.41 13.47
C VAL A 535 8.08 -8.11 13.07
N PRO A 536 7.27 -7.47 13.94
CA PRO A 536 5.88 -7.17 13.63
C PRO A 536 5.69 -6.29 12.41
N ALA A 537 4.54 -6.44 11.75
CA ALA A 537 4.10 -5.46 10.77
C ALA A 537 3.80 -4.11 11.46
N MET A 538 4.07 -3.03 10.75
CA MET A 538 3.98 -1.65 11.23
C MET A 538 4.82 -1.37 12.49
N GLN A 539 5.88 -2.15 12.72
CA GLN A 539 6.81 -1.94 13.82
C GLN A 539 7.66 -0.69 13.55
N GLN A 540 7.69 0.26 14.48
CA GLN A 540 8.63 1.39 14.42
C GLN A 540 10.06 0.92 14.61
N LEU A 541 10.97 1.54 13.86
CA LEU A 541 12.40 1.21 13.85
C LEU A 541 13.23 2.30 14.56
N PRO A 542 14.37 1.93 15.18
CA PRO A 542 14.96 0.58 15.22
C PRO A 542 14.21 -0.38 16.15
N PHE A 543 14.32 -1.68 15.90
CA PHE A 543 13.71 -2.75 16.68
C PHE A 543 14.74 -3.84 16.96
N ALA A 544 14.77 -4.37 18.18
CA ALA A 544 15.59 -5.54 18.52
C ALA A 544 14.86 -6.43 19.53
N THR A 545 14.90 -7.75 19.35
CA THR A 545 14.28 -8.71 20.27
C THR A 545 15.00 -10.05 20.25
N ASP A 546 15.07 -10.67 21.43
CA ASP A 546 15.61 -12.01 21.61
C ASP A 546 14.50 -13.07 21.52
N TYR A 547 14.85 -14.19 20.90
CA TYR A 547 14.00 -15.36 20.72
C TYR A 547 14.73 -16.62 21.14
N ASP A 548 14.02 -17.47 21.89
CA ASP A 548 14.48 -18.80 22.25
C ASP A 548 13.71 -19.87 21.48
N PHE A 549 14.45 -20.81 20.89
CA PHE A 549 13.93 -21.99 20.20
C PHE A 549 14.65 -23.27 20.62
N GLY A 550 14.07 -24.42 20.28
CA GLY A 550 14.71 -25.72 20.47
C GLY A 550 15.29 -26.28 19.18
N HIS A 551 16.51 -26.79 19.23
CA HIS A 551 17.18 -27.45 18.10
C HIS A 551 16.35 -28.63 17.57
N PRO A 552 16.10 -28.76 16.25
CA PRO A 552 15.22 -29.78 15.69
C PRO A 552 15.82 -31.20 15.68
N GLY A 553 17.11 -31.35 16.02
CA GLY A 553 17.81 -32.64 15.99
C GLY A 553 18.39 -32.99 14.62
N LYS A 554 18.72 -31.99 13.80
CA LYS A 554 19.31 -32.13 12.47
C LYS A 554 20.70 -31.50 12.45
N GLU A 555 21.68 -32.15 11.82
CA GLU A 555 23.06 -31.63 11.72
C GLU A 555 23.11 -30.27 11.02
N GLN A 556 22.25 -30.05 10.03
CA GLN A 556 22.04 -28.75 9.39
C GLN A 556 20.71 -28.16 9.87
N VAL A 557 20.80 -27.05 10.61
CA VAL A 557 19.65 -26.25 11.02
C VAL A 557 19.38 -25.21 9.94
N GLU A 558 18.16 -25.19 9.41
CA GLU A 558 17.71 -24.20 8.45
C GLU A 558 16.72 -23.25 9.13
N LEU A 559 17.09 -21.99 9.28
CA LEU A 559 16.20 -20.93 9.75
C LEU A 559 15.64 -20.22 8.51
N ARG A 560 14.43 -20.61 8.11
CA ARG A 560 13.77 -20.08 6.91
C ARG A 560 12.93 -18.87 7.27
N LEU A 561 13.35 -17.73 6.77
CA LEU A 561 12.70 -16.44 6.98
C LEU A 561 11.73 -16.16 5.83
N PHE A 562 10.59 -15.58 6.19
CA PHE A 562 9.52 -15.20 5.27
C PHE A 562 9.09 -13.77 5.55
N GLN A 563 8.55 -13.11 4.54
CA GLN A 563 7.72 -11.93 4.69
C GLN A 563 6.38 -12.26 4.05
N GLN A 564 5.30 -12.20 4.83
CA GLN A 564 4.00 -12.79 4.45
C GLN A 564 4.15 -14.26 4.00
N ALA A 565 3.73 -14.60 2.78
CA ALA A 565 3.88 -15.93 2.21
C ALA A 565 5.24 -16.20 1.56
N VAL A 566 6.04 -15.16 1.33
CA VAL A 566 7.23 -15.19 0.48
C VAL A 566 8.48 -15.53 1.29
N PRO A 567 9.27 -16.55 0.91
CA PRO A 567 10.56 -16.81 1.55
C PRO A 567 11.56 -15.71 1.17
N ILE A 568 12.22 -15.12 2.18
CA ILE A 568 13.19 -14.03 1.99
C ILE A 568 14.64 -14.50 2.17
N GLN A 569 14.92 -15.45 3.06
CA GLN A 569 16.26 -15.99 3.22
C GLN A 569 16.21 -17.32 3.98
N VAL A 570 17.21 -18.19 3.77
CA VAL A 570 17.42 -19.37 4.59
C VAL A 570 18.81 -19.30 5.21
N ILE A 571 18.86 -19.08 6.52
CA ILE A 571 20.13 -19.12 7.28
C ILE A 571 20.42 -20.59 7.60
N LYS A 572 21.58 -21.08 7.14
CA LYS A 572 22.01 -22.47 7.34
C LYS A 572 23.12 -22.51 8.39
N VAL A 573 22.87 -23.21 9.49
CA VAL A 573 23.83 -23.38 10.60
C VAL A 573 24.15 -24.86 10.73
N THR A 574 25.42 -25.22 10.54
CA THR A 574 25.90 -26.59 10.75
C THR A 574 26.31 -26.76 12.20
N VAL A 575 25.76 -27.78 12.87
CA VAL A 575 26.09 -28.14 14.26
C VAL A 575 26.73 -29.52 14.31
N PRO A 576 27.51 -29.85 15.35
CA PRO A 576 28.03 -31.21 15.54
C PRO A 576 26.89 -32.24 15.54
N SER A 577 27.10 -33.39 14.90
CA SER A 577 26.11 -34.49 14.86
C SER A 577 25.73 -35.05 16.24
N SER A 578 26.55 -34.76 17.27
CA SER A 578 26.28 -35.07 18.67
C SER A 578 25.31 -34.09 19.36
N THR A 579 24.89 -33.01 18.71
CA THR A 579 24.02 -31.98 19.30
C THR A 579 22.62 -32.53 19.58
N PRO A 580 22.16 -32.60 20.84
CA PRO A 580 20.85 -33.16 21.17
C PRO A 580 19.69 -32.32 20.61
N ARG A 581 18.61 -32.98 20.19
CA ARG A 581 17.31 -32.33 19.94
C ARG A 581 16.87 -31.57 21.20
N GLY A 582 16.38 -30.35 21.03
CA GLY A 582 15.98 -29.47 22.12
C GLY A 582 17.11 -28.62 22.72
N THR A 583 18.35 -28.75 22.24
CA THR A 583 19.43 -27.80 22.58
C THR A 583 18.96 -26.38 22.28
N ALA A 584 19.18 -25.44 23.21
CA ALA A 584 18.69 -24.07 23.09
C ALA A 584 19.34 -23.37 21.88
N ILE A 585 18.49 -22.75 21.06
CA ILE A 585 18.86 -21.78 20.06
C ILE A 585 18.45 -20.42 20.61
N ARG A 586 19.44 -19.57 20.91
CA ARG A 586 19.21 -18.17 21.28
C ARG A 586 19.44 -17.31 20.06
N MET A 587 18.49 -16.48 19.70
CA MET A 587 18.54 -15.69 18.49
C MET A 587 18.09 -14.26 18.77
N ASN A 588 19.00 -13.31 18.60
CA ASN A 588 18.69 -11.89 18.54
C ASN A 588 18.35 -11.50 17.10
N VAL A 589 17.24 -10.80 16.92
CA VAL A 589 16.85 -10.21 15.65
C VAL A 589 16.80 -8.71 15.85
N ALA A 590 17.54 -7.96 15.03
CA ALA A 590 17.53 -6.52 15.04
C ALA A 590 17.26 -5.96 13.64
N MET A 591 16.44 -4.92 13.56
CA MET A 591 16.12 -4.18 12.34
C MET A 591 16.41 -2.69 12.57
N GLN A 592 17.27 -2.11 11.72
CA GLN A 592 17.75 -0.73 11.85
C GLN A 592 16.89 0.28 11.06
N GLU A 593 17.10 1.58 11.23
CA GLU A 593 16.36 2.63 10.48
C GLU A 593 16.59 2.61 8.95
N ASN A 594 17.73 2.07 8.50
CA ASN A 594 17.97 1.78 7.08
C ASN A 594 17.32 0.47 6.60
N MET A 595 16.44 -0.10 7.43
CA MET A 595 15.68 -1.33 7.22
C MET A 595 16.55 -2.56 6.95
N SER A 596 17.83 -2.52 7.33
CA SER A 596 18.68 -3.72 7.37
C SER A 596 18.26 -4.59 8.55
N ILE A 597 18.24 -5.92 8.34
CA ILE A 597 17.91 -6.89 9.37
C ILE A 597 19.13 -7.76 9.64
N THR A 598 19.57 -7.81 10.89
CA THR A 598 20.63 -8.67 11.38
C THR A 598 20.06 -9.74 12.29
N VAL A 599 20.47 -10.99 12.07
CA VAL A 599 20.11 -12.13 12.89
C VAL A 599 21.38 -12.73 13.48
N GLN A 600 21.54 -12.58 14.78
CA GLN A 600 22.67 -13.11 15.54
C GLN A 600 22.19 -14.18 16.50
N GLY A 601 22.98 -15.22 16.72
CA GLY A 601 22.56 -16.25 17.66
C GLY A 601 23.58 -17.31 17.96
N SER A 602 23.18 -18.23 18.84
CA SER A 602 23.96 -19.40 19.20
C SER A 602 23.09 -20.63 19.34
N ILE A 603 23.68 -21.80 19.07
CA ILE A 603 23.11 -23.12 19.31
C ILE A 603 24.01 -23.80 20.34
N GLY A 604 23.47 -23.96 21.56
CA GLY A 604 24.27 -24.41 22.71
C GLY A 604 25.40 -23.44 23.06
N GLU A 605 26.47 -23.96 23.69
CA GLU A 605 27.61 -23.15 24.16
C GLU A 605 28.72 -22.96 23.10
N GLY A 606 28.66 -23.66 21.96
CA GLY A 606 29.81 -23.77 21.05
C GLY A 606 29.59 -23.37 19.59
N THR A 607 28.35 -23.14 19.14
CA THR A 607 28.08 -22.76 17.74
C THR A 607 27.37 -21.43 17.70
N THR A 608 28.04 -20.40 17.18
CA THR A 608 27.46 -19.08 16.92
C THR A 608 27.17 -18.90 15.44
N PHE A 609 26.19 -18.07 15.12
CA PHE A 609 25.91 -17.65 13.76
C PHE A 609 25.55 -16.16 13.74
N ASP A 610 25.89 -15.52 12.64
CA ASP A 610 25.52 -14.14 12.32
C ASP A 610 25.12 -14.11 10.84
N ALA A 611 24.01 -13.46 10.54
CA ALA A 611 23.50 -13.30 9.20
C ALA A 611 22.90 -11.90 9.03
N LEU A 612 23.38 -11.19 8.01
CA LEU A 612 22.69 -10.04 7.44
C LEU A 612 21.66 -10.56 6.43
N LEU A 613 20.41 -10.10 6.55
CA LEU A 613 19.42 -10.37 5.52
C LEU A 613 19.80 -9.59 4.27
N GLU A 614 19.91 -10.33 3.18
CA GLU A 614 20.21 -9.79 1.88
C GLU A 614 19.07 -10.09 0.91
N VAL A 615 19.00 -9.30 -0.17
CA VAL A 615 18.10 -9.51 -1.30
C VAL A 615 18.08 -11.00 -1.67
N PRO A 616 16.95 -11.71 -1.47
CA PRO A 616 16.81 -13.07 -1.97
C PRO A 616 17.06 -13.14 -3.46
N VAL A 617 17.63 -14.25 -3.88
CA VAL A 617 17.55 -14.71 -5.26
C VAL A 617 16.07 -14.92 -5.59
N ASP A 618 15.51 -14.17 -6.56
CA ASP A 618 14.14 -14.44 -7.01
C ASP A 618 13.96 -15.94 -7.28
N PRO A 619 12.83 -16.52 -6.84
CA PRO A 619 12.48 -17.87 -7.24
C PRO A 619 12.33 -17.92 -8.76
N PRO A 620 12.72 -19.04 -9.40
CA PRO A 620 12.47 -19.23 -10.82
C PRO A 620 10.97 -19.18 -11.12
N MET A 621 10.62 -19.05 -12.41
CA MET A 621 9.24 -19.17 -12.89
C MET A 621 8.54 -20.36 -12.20
N PRO A 622 7.35 -20.17 -11.60
CA PRO A 622 6.65 -21.25 -10.92
C PRO A 622 6.43 -22.44 -11.86
N GLU A 623 6.90 -23.62 -11.45
CA GLU A 623 6.70 -24.83 -12.24
C GLU A 623 5.21 -25.21 -12.27
N ALA A 624 4.76 -25.81 -13.37
CA ALA A 624 3.36 -26.20 -13.54
C ALA A 624 2.76 -26.98 -12.33
N PRO A 625 3.47 -27.93 -11.68
CA PRO A 625 2.93 -28.62 -10.50
C PRO A 625 2.65 -27.70 -9.32
N VAL A 626 3.47 -26.66 -9.12
CA VAL A 626 3.31 -25.68 -8.03
C VAL A 626 2.09 -24.80 -8.29
N VAL A 627 1.92 -24.37 -9.54
CA VAL A 627 0.75 -23.59 -9.99
C VAL A 627 -0.54 -24.38 -9.77
N GLU A 628 -0.59 -25.62 -10.26
CA GLU A 628 -1.76 -26.49 -10.11
C GLU A 628 -2.10 -26.77 -8.64
N ALA A 629 -1.09 -26.96 -7.79
CA ALA A 629 -1.31 -27.13 -6.35
C ALA A 629 -1.94 -25.89 -5.69
N LEU A 630 -1.51 -24.69 -6.09
CA LEU A 630 -2.09 -23.45 -5.60
C LEU A 630 -3.54 -23.27 -6.08
N TYR A 631 -3.81 -23.60 -7.34
CA TYR A 631 -5.16 -23.55 -7.91
C TYR A 631 -6.12 -24.51 -7.20
N HIS A 632 -5.65 -25.72 -6.89
CA HIS A 632 -6.42 -26.68 -6.11
C HIS A 632 -6.74 -26.15 -4.71
N ARG A 633 -5.73 -25.62 -4.00
CA ARG A 633 -5.92 -25.02 -2.66
C ARG A 633 -6.92 -23.87 -2.67
N PHE A 634 -6.90 -23.03 -3.71
CA PHE A 634 -7.88 -21.96 -3.85
C PHE A 634 -9.30 -22.51 -3.99
N GLU A 635 -9.53 -23.45 -4.91
CA GLU A 635 -10.86 -24.01 -5.15
C GLU A 635 -11.39 -24.76 -3.93
N GLU A 636 -10.52 -25.48 -3.20
CA GLU A 636 -10.86 -26.07 -1.91
C GLU A 636 -11.29 -25.01 -0.90
N ASN A 637 -10.48 -23.96 -0.72
CA ASN A 637 -10.70 -23.01 0.38
C ASN A 637 -11.83 -22.00 0.11
N VAL A 638 -12.02 -21.58 -1.14
CA VAL A 638 -13.05 -20.60 -1.51
C VAL A 638 -14.46 -21.19 -1.38
N GLY A 639 -14.59 -22.51 -1.39
CA GLY A 639 -15.84 -23.23 -1.14
C GLY A 639 -16.38 -23.05 0.28
N TYR A 640 -15.53 -22.66 1.25
CA TYR A 640 -15.91 -22.45 2.64
C TYR A 640 -16.41 -21.03 2.95
N LEU A 641 -16.43 -20.13 1.97
CA LEU A 641 -16.93 -18.76 2.13
C LEU A 641 -18.43 -18.64 1.82
N ALA A 642 -19.12 -17.71 2.49
CA ALA A 642 -20.49 -17.33 2.14
C ALA A 642 -20.55 -16.66 0.74
N ALA A 643 -21.70 -16.75 0.07
CA ALA A 643 -21.86 -16.38 -1.34
C ALA A 643 -21.40 -14.94 -1.70
N GLY A 644 -21.55 -13.97 -0.79
CA GLY A 644 -21.09 -12.59 -1.01
C GLY A 644 -19.56 -12.46 -1.06
N PRO A 645 -18.84 -12.76 0.05
CA PRO A 645 -17.38 -12.80 0.08
C PRO A 645 -16.76 -13.73 -0.97
N GLN A 646 -17.42 -14.85 -1.26
CA GLN A 646 -17.00 -15.81 -2.28
C GLN A 646 -16.89 -15.15 -3.67
N ASN A 647 -17.87 -14.33 -4.06
CA ASN A 647 -17.84 -13.62 -5.34
C ASN A 647 -16.68 -12.62 -5.41
N VAL A 648 -16.45 -11.86 -4.35
CA VAL A 648 -15.36 -10.87 -4.29
C VAL A 648 -13.99 -11.56 -4.43
N VAL A 649 -13.78 -12.64 -3.69
CA VAL A 649 -12.52 -13.40 -3.71
C VAL A 649 -12.31 -14.08 -5.08
N ARG A 650 -13.37 -14.64 -5.68
CA ARG A 650 -13.29 -15.24 -7.03
C ARG A 650 -12.96 -14.23 -8.11
N VAL A 651 -13.47 -13.00 -8.03
CA VAL A 651 -13.11 -11.92 -8.96
C VAL A 651 -11.64 -11.55 -8.82
N LYS A 652 -11.14 -11.36 -7.59
CA LYS A 652 -9.71 -11.10 -7.33
C LYS A 652 -8.83 -12.21 -7.90
N TRP A 653 -9.16 -13.47 -7.57
CA TRP A 653 -8.44 -14.64 -8.06
C TRP A 653 -8.40 -14.73 -9.59
N THR A 654 -9.55 -14.54 -10.24
CA THR A 654 -9.64 -14.62 -11.71
C THR A 654 -8.79 -13.53 -12.37
N THR A 655 -8.70 -12.35 -11.76
CA THR A 655 -7.92 -11.23 -12.27
C THR A 655 -6.42 -11.51 -12.15
N ALA A 656 -5.94 -11.86 -10.95
CA ALA A 656 -4.54 -12.21 -10.71
C ALA A 656 -4.10 -13.41 -11.55
N ARG A 657 -4.98 -14.42 -11.69
CA ARG A 657 -4.70 -15.62 -12.49
C ARG A 657 -4.47 -15.29 -13.96
N ARG A 658 -5.33 -14.46 -14.55
CA ARG A 658 -5.16 -14.03 -15.95
C ARG A 658 -3.87 -13.25 -16.14
N ALA A 659 -3.54 -12.38 -15.19
CA ALA A 659 -2.31 -11.60 -15.25
C ALA A 659 -1.07 -12.50 -15.13
N PHE A 660 -1.09 -13.50 -14.24
CA PHE A 660 -0.05 -14.53 -14.13
C PHE A 660 0.15 -15.31 -15.42
N GLU A 661 -0.94 -15.87 -15.97
CA GLU A 661 -0.90 -16.66 -17.20
C GLU A 661 -0.37 -15.81 -18.37
N ALA A 662 -0.85 -14.57 -18.52
CA ALA A 662 -0.38 -13.65 -19.56
C ALA A 662 1.11 -13.29 -19.40
N ALA A 663 1.58 -13.04 -18.17
CA ALA A 663 2.98 -12.75 -17.91
C ALA A 663 3.90 -13.95 -18.20
N ARG A 664 3.47 -15.15 -17.80
CA ARG A 664 4.19 -16.41 -18.07
C ARG A 664 4.29 -16.66 -19.57
N ASP A 665 3.21 -16.46 -20.31
CA ASP A 665 3.16 -16.71 -21.76
C ASP A 665 4.05 -15.72 -22.53
N ARG A 666 4.24 -14.49 -22.02
CA ARG A 666 5.22 -13.51 -22.54
C ARG A 666 6.67 -13.79 -22.16
N GLY A 667 6.94 -14.81 -21.32
CA GLY A 667 8.26 -15.06 -20.76
C GLY A 667 8.73 -13.99 -19.78
N ASP A 668 7.83 -13.13 -19.29
CA ASP A 668 8.14 -12.11 -18.30
C ASP A 668 8.18 -12.74 -16.91
N VAL A 669 9.35 -13.27 -16.55
CA VAL A 669 9.57 -14.00 -15.29
C VAL A 669 9.23 -13.13 -14.08
N SER A 670 9.59 -11.85 -14.08
CA SER A 670 9.32 -10.96 -12.94
C SER A 670 7.83 -10.69 -12.77
N ALA A 671 7.12 -10.35 -13.85
CA ALA A 671 5.68 -10.15 -13.78
C ALA A 671 4.97 -11.45 -13.40
N ALA A 672 5.37 -12.60 -13.94
CA ALA A 672 4.75 -13.87 -13.61
C ALA A 672 5.00 -14.26 -12.14
N VAL A 673 6.23 -14.11 -11.63
CA VAL A 673 6.50 -14.36 -10.21
C VAL A 673 5.69 -13.41 -9.32
N HIS A 674 5.54 -12.14 -9.67
CA HIS A 674 4.71 -11.19 -8.92
C HIS A 674 3.23 -11.57 -8.89
N GLU A 675 2.63 -11.87 -10.05
CA GLU A 675 1.22 -12.27 -10.14
C GLU A 675 0.98 -13.62 -9.46
N PHE A 676 1.96 -14.52 -9.51
CA PHE A 676 1.92 -15.76 -8.76
C PHE A 676 1.92 -15.51 -7.25
N ARG A 677 2.69 -14.54 -6.77
CA ARG A 677 2.67 -14.13 -5.35
C ARG A 677 1.31 -13.55 -4.96
N GLU A 678 0.65 -12.76 -5.81
CA GLU A 678 -0.73 -12.29 -5.52
C GLU A 678 -1.71 -13.46 -5.39
N LEU A 679 -1.58 -14.48 -6.26
CA LEU A 679 -2.37 -15.70 -6.13
C LEU A 679 -2.10 -16.41 -4.79
N GLU A 680 -0.82 -16.49 -4.38
CA GLU A 680 -0.44 -17.06 -3.10
C GLU A 680 -1.03 -16.29 -1.91
N GLU A 681 -1.03 -14.96 -1.96
CA GLU A 681 -1.66 -14.10 -0.95
C GLU A 681 -3.17 -14.29 -0.88
N ILE A 682 -3.86 -14.41 -2.01
CA ILE A 682 -5.30 -14.68 -2.04
C ILE A 682 -5.58 -16.03 -1.36
N VAL A 683 -4.82 -17.09 -1.67
CA VAL A 683 -4.99 -18.40 -1.01
C VAL A 683 -4.59 -18.35 0.46
N ALA A 684 -3.55 -17.60 0.83
CA ALA A 684 -3.12 -17.45 2.21
C ALA A 684 -4.17 -16.71 3.04
N GLY A 685 -4.79 -15.66 2.50
CA GLY A 685 -5.91 -14.95 3.14
C GLY A 685 -7.18 -15.80 3.28
N LEU A 686 -7.30 -16.90 2.52
CA LEU A 686 -8.31 -17.94 2.75
C LEU A 686 -7.94 -18.93 3.86
N GLY A 687 -6.64 -19.02 4.22
CA GLY A 687 -6.07 -20.02 5.13
C GLY A 687 -5.60 -19.51 6.50
N GLU A 688 -5.61 -18.20 6.75
CA GLU A 688 -5.41 -17.65 8.09
C GLU A 688 -6.71 -17.76 8.91
N THR A 689 -6.91 -18.92 9.54
CA THR A 689 -7.90 -19.06 10.62
C THR A 689 -7.30 -19.86 11.77
N ASP A 690 -6.61 -19.15 12.67
CA ASP A 690 -6.53 -19.56 14.08
C ASP A 690 -7.77 -19.03 14.85
N GLN A 691 -8.92 -18.90 14.17
CA GLN A 691 -10.18 -18.40 14.72
C GLN A 691 -11.37 -19.20 14.18
N GLU A 692 -12.24 -19.61 15.12
CA GLU A 692 -13.62 -20.12 14.99
C GLU A 692 -14.03 -20.82 13.68
N LEU A 693 -14.42 -22.10 13.80
CA LEU A 693 -14.94 -22.91 12.68
C LEU A 693 -16.09 -22.20 11.96
N ARG A 694 -16.05 -22.22 10.63
CA ARG A 694 -17.04 -21.54 9.77
C ARG A 694 -17.94 -22.53 9.04
N PRO A 695 -19.24 -22.22 8.86
CA PRO A 695 -19.97 -21.13 9.48
C PRO A 695 -20.08 -21.31 11.02
N PRO A 696 -20.25 -20.22 11.78
CA PRO A 696 -20.33 -20.29 13.24
C PRO A 696 -21.39 -21.29 13.71
N LYS A 697 -21.18 -21.94 14.86
CA LYS A 697 -22.07 -23.00 15.40
C LYS A 697 -23.56 -22.65 15.38
N ARG A 698 -23.90 -21.38 15.62
CA ARG A 698 -25.29 -20.88 15.57
C ARG A 698 -25.95 -21.05 14.19
N GLU A 699 -25.20 -20.93 13.10
CA GLU A 699 -25.72 -21.05 11.74
C GLU A 699 -25.90 -22.52 11.35
N PHE A 700 -24.98 -23.39 11.81
CA PHE A 700 -25.15 -24.83 11.76
C PHE A 700 -26.42 -25.27 12.51
N ASP A 701 -26.62 -24.76 13.73
CA ASP A 701 -27.81 -25.08 14.53
C ASP A 701 -29.10 -24.60 13.86
N SER A 702 -29.10 -23.39 13.30
CA SER A 702 -30.24 -22.88 12.53
C SER A 702 -30.58 -23.75 11.32
N LEU A 703 -29.56 -24.23 10.59
CA LEU A 703 -29.77 -25.11 9.42
C LEU A 703 -30.36 -26.47 9.84
N VAL A 704 -29.89 -27.02 10.96
CA VAL A 704 -30.44 -28.27 11.54
C VAL A 704 -31.91 -28.07 11.93
N GLU A 705 -32.23 -26.98 12.63
CA GLU A 705 -33.60 -26.65 13.03
C GLU A 705 -34.53 -26.47 11.82
N ASP A 706 -34.06 -25.80 10.78
CA ASP A 706 -34.82 -25.58 9.55
C ASP A 706 -35.09 -26.90 8.80
N CYS A 707 -34.09 -27.79 8.71
CA CYS A 707 -34.27 -29.15 8.19
C CYS A 707 -35.31 -29.95 8.98
N GLN A 708 -35.22 -29.93 10.31
CA GLN A 708 -36.17 -30.63 11.19
C GLN A 708 -37.59 -30.07 11.07
N ARG A 709 -37.74 -28.75 10.93
CA ARG A 709 -39.04 -28.08 10.76
C ARG A 709 -39.71 -28.46 9.45
N LEU A 710 -38.95 -28.45 8.34
CA LEU A 710 -39.47 -28.87 7.03
C LEU A 710 -39.82 -30.36 7.01
N HIS A 711 -39.00 -31.19 7.66
CA HIS A 711 -39.28 -32.61 7.82
C HIS A 711 -40.55 -32.89 8.62
N ALA A 712 -40.75 -32.21 9.75
CA ALA A 712 -41.95 -32.34 10.58
C ALA A 712 -43.21 -31.98 9.79
N HIS A 713 -43.19 -30.86 9.07
CA HIS A 713 -44.30 -30.42 8.22
C HIS A 713 -44.61 -31.43 7.11
N LEU A 714 -43.60 -31.95 6.41
CA LEU A 714 -43.79 -32.98 5.38
C LEU A 714 -44.27 -34.33 5.94
N SER A 715 -43.97 -34.63 7.20
CA SER A 715 -44.42 -35.86 7.86
C SER A 715 -45.87 -35.75 8.33
N GLU A 716 -46.36 -34.54 8.62
CA GLU A 716 -47.75 -34.28 9.02
C GLU A 716 -48.68 -34.09 7.81
N GLU A 717 -48.27 -33.30 6.81
CA GLU A 717 -49.12 -32.94 5.66
C GLU A 717 -48.87 -33.80 4.42
N GLY A 718 -47.77 -34.55 4.38
CA GLY A 718 -47.35 -35.35 3.24
C GLY A 718 -46.69 -34.51 2.13
N PRO A 719 -45.91 -35.14 1.23
CA PRO A 719 -45.25 -34.45 0.14
C PRO A 719 -46.23 -34.02 -0.96
N ALA A 720 -45.98 -32.85 -1.53
CA ALA A 720 -46.81 -32.28 -2.55
C ALA A 720 -46.77 -33.10 -3.86
N GLY A 721 -47.94 -33.53 -4.36
CA GLY A 721 -48.07 -34.28 -5.62
C GLY A 721 -47.82 -35.79 -5.53
N GLY A 722 -47.88 -36.38 -4.33
CA GLY A 722 -47.80 -37.85 -4.14
C GLY A 722 -46.41 -38.44 -4.40
N LYS A 723 -45.35 -37.63 -4.32
CA LYS A 723 -43.96 -38.09 -4.44
C LYS A 723 -43.61 -39.04 -3.30
N PRO A 724 -42.71 -40.02 -3.50
CA PRO A 724 -42.22 -40.86 -2.42
C PRO A 724 -41.48 -40.00 -1.39
N PHE A 725 -41.89 -40.07 -0.14
CA PHE A 725 -41.20 -39.45 1.00
C PHE A 725 -41.12 -40.47 2.13
N ASP A 726 -39.92 -40.96 2.41
CA ASP A 726 -39.65 -41.76 3.59
C ASP A 726 -39.18 -40.83 4.72
N GLY A 727 -40.13 -40.36 5.52
CA GLY A 727 -39.83 -39.49 6.66
C GLY A 727 -38.88 -40.12 7.67
N ALA A 728 -38.89 -41.45 7.85
CA ALA A 728 -38.03 -42.12 8.81
C ALA A 728 -36.57 -42.18 8.32
N GLU A 729 -36.35 -42.36 7.02
CA GLU A 729 -35.01 -42.30 6.41
C GLU A 729 -34.43 -40.88 6.48
N VAL A 730 -35.21 -39.87 6.08
CA VAL A 730 -34.73 -38.48 6.03
C VAL A 730 -34.45 -37.93 7.44
N SER A 731 -35.27 -38.27 8.44
CA SER A 731 -35.02 -37.91 9.84
C SER A 731 -33.69 -38.49 10.35
N ARG A 732 -33.41 -39.76 10.05
CA ARG A 732 -32.14 -40.41 10.43
C ARG A 732 -30.94 -39.77 9.75
N ALA A 733 -31.07 -39.36 8.49
CA ALA A 733 -30.00 -38.71 7.75
C ALA A 733 -29.66 -37.33 8.34
N ILE A 734 -30.67 -36.50 8.64
CA ILE A 734 -30.48 -35.18 9.28
C ILE A 734 -29.81 -35.33 10.65
N GLU A 735 -30.27 -36.29 11.45
CA GLU A 735 -29.74 -36.53 12.79
C GLU A 735 -28.30 -37.06 12.77
N ALA A 736 -27.95 -37.89 11.78
CA ALA A 736 -26.59 -38.36 11.58
C ALA A 736 -25.64 -37.19 11.25
N GLN A 737 -26.05 -36.28 10.35
CA GLN A 737 -25.23 -35.12 10.01
C GLN A 737 -25.14 -34.09 11.14
N ARG A 738 -26.22 -33.94 11.93
CA ARG A 738 -26.21 -33.14 13.16
C ARG A 738 -25.14 -33.66 14.13
N THR A 739 -25.16 -34.96 14.40
CA THR A 739 -24.22 -35.61 15.33
C THR A 739 -22.78 -35.52 14.84
N GLU A 740 -22.54 -35.71 13.53
CA GLU A 740 -21.21 -35.60 12.94
C GLU A 740 -20.69 -34.16 12.96
N GLY A 741 -21.53 -33.17 12.63
CA GLY A 741 -21.18 -31.76 12.69
C GLY A 741 -20.89 -31.28 14.11
N GLU A 742 -21.66 -31.72 15.11
CA GLU A 742 -21.38 -31.42 16.53
C GLU A 742 -20.03 -32.00 16.99
N ARG A 743 -19.70 -33.23 16.59
CA ARG A 743 -18.42 -33.87 16.90
C ARG A 743 -17.24 -33.18 16.21
N ALA A 744 -17.39 -32.88 14.91
CA ALA A 744 -16.36 -32.18 14.15
C ALA A 744 -16.11 -30.78 14.70
N HIS A 745 -17.18 -30.08 15.11
CA HIS A 745 -17.07 -28.78 15.76
C HIS A 745 -16.30 -28.86 17.08
N ALA A 746 -16.64 -29.82 17.94
CA ALA A 746 -15.93 -30.04 19.21
C ALA A 746 -14.46 -30.43 19.02
N ALA A 747 -14.12 -31.07 17.89
CA ALA A 747 -12.76 -31.49 17.56
C ALA A 747 -11.93 -30.40 16.84
N GLY A 748 -12.51 -29.25 16.51
CA GLY A 748 -11.81 -28.23 15.70
C GLY A 748 -11.57 -28.66 14.25
N ASP A 749 -12.32 -29.62 13.72
CA ASP A 749 -12.11 -30.22 12.40
C ASP A 749 -12.98 -29.53 11.33
N GLN A 750 -12.44 -28.47 10.72
CA GLN A 750 -13.13 -27.66 9.71
C GLN A 750 -13.60 -28.47 8.49
N ARG A 751 -12.85 -29.50 8.09
CA ARG A 751 -13.19 -30.32 6.93
C ARG A 751 -14.44 -31.14 7.20
N ARG A 752 -14.44 -31.92 8.29
CA ARG A 752 -15.60 -32.76 8.67
C ARG A 752 -16.82 -31.91 9.02
N TYR A 753 -16.58 -30.74 9.62
CA TYR A 753 -17.64 -29.79 9.94
C TYR A 753 -18.30 -29.21 8.68
N GLY A 754 -17.50 -28.82 7.68
CA GLY A 754 -17.99 -28.37 6.38
C GLY A 754 -18.72 -29.47 5.60
N GLU A 755 -18.22 -30.71 5.61
CA GLU A 755 -18.86 -31.86 4.97
C GLU A 755 -20.26 -32.13 5.56
N ALA A 756 -20.40 -32.12 6.89
CA ALA A 756 -21.70 -32.28 7.55
C ALA A 756 -22.70 -31.17 7.17
N ILE A 757 -22.23 -29.93 7.04
CA ILE A 757 -23.04 -28.78 6.63
C ILE A 757 -23.51 -28.90 5.19
N ALA A 758 -22.62 -29.27 4.27
CA ALA A 758 -22.99 -29.46 2.87
C ALA A 758 -24.07 -30.55 2.70
N GLN A 759 -23.97 -31.65 3.46
CA GLN A 759 -24.98 -32.69 3.46
C GLN A 759 -26.32 -32.19 4.03
N LEU A 760 -26.30 -31.43 5.13
CA LEU A 760 -27.50 -30.79 5.69
C LEU A 760 -28.16 -29.81 4.70
N GLN A 761 -27.38 -29.00 3.97
CA GLN A 761 -27.89 -28.11 2.93
C GLN A 761 -28.52 -28.88 1.75
N GLY A 762 -27.93 -30.03 1.40
CA GLY A 762 -28.50 -30.97 0.44
C GLY A 762 -29.88 -31.48 0.88
N HIS A 763 -30.01 -31.92 2.14
CA HIS A 763 -31.28 -32.34 2.73
C HIS A 763 -32.30 -31.19 2.80
N PHE A 764 -31.88 -29.99 3.21
CA PHE A 764 -32.72 -28.79 3.21
C PHE A 764 -33.30 -28.50 1.82
N THR A 765 -32.47 -28.56 0.79
CA THR A 765 -32.86 -28.32 -0.60
C THR A 765 -33.84 -29.38 -1.10
N TYR A 766 -33.58 -30.65 -0.79
CA TYR A 766 -34.48 -31.77 -1.12
C TYR A 766 -35.85 -31.62 -0.46
N LEU A 767 -35.89 -31.37 0.86
CA LEU A 767 -37.13 -31.16 1.61
C LEU A 767 -37.93 -29.97 1.06
N ARG A 768 -37.25 -28.85 0.78
CA ARG A 768 -37.89 -27.68 0.17
C ARG A 768 -38.41 -27.97 -1.24
N GLY A 769 -37.75 -28.86 -1.98
CA GLY A 769 -38.20 -29.34 -3.30
C GLY A 769 -39.46 -30.21 -3.24
N LEU A 770 -39.62 -31.03 -2.18
CA LEU A 770 -40.82 -31.84 -1.95
C LEU A 770 -42.06 -30.99 -1.61
N LEU A 771 -41.86 -29.84 -0.98
CA LEU A 771 -42.92 -28.87 -0.72
C LEU A 771 -43.34 -28.10 -1.98
N ARG A 772 -42.48 -28.03 -3.01
CA ARG A 772 -42.69 -27.22 -4.22
C ARG A 772 -43.38 -27.93 -5.39
N SER A 773 -44.12 -29.04 -5.17
CA SER A 773 -44.85 -29.74 -6.26
C SER A 773 -46.36 -29.91 -6.08
N SER A 774 -47.02 -28.95 -5.44
CA SER A 774 -48.49 -28.78 -5.51
C SER A 774 -48.81 -27.33 -5.88
N SER A 775 -48.38 -26.92 -7.06
CA SER A 775 -48.97 -25.80 -7.78
C SER A 775 -48.69 -26.04 -9.26
N GLY A 776 -49.57 -26.79 -9.93
CA GLY A 776 -49.76 -26.53 -11.35
C GLY A 776 -50.07 -25.04 -11.51
N GLY A 777 -49.53 -24.41 -12.55
CA GLY A 777 -49.62 -22.97 -12.79
C GLY A 777 -51.06 -22.44 -12.82
N GLY A 778 -51.55 -22.06 -11.65
CA GLY A 778 -52.67 -21.19 -11.42
C GLY A 778 -52.27 -20.24 -10.30
N GLU A 779 -52.58 -18.94 -10.45
CA GLU A 779 -52.27 -17.94 -9.43
C GLU A 779 -52.76 -18.39 -8.04
N PRO A 780 -51.99 -18.16 -6.96
CA PRO A 780 -52.45 -18.42 -5.60
C PRO A 780 -53.79 -17.70 -5.38
N SER A 781 -54.73 -18.39 -4.70
CA SER A 781 -56.06 -17.83 -4.48
C SER A 781 -55.95 -16.50 -3.74
N ALA A 782 -56.93 -15.61 -3.90
CA ALA A 782 -56.95 -14.34 -3.17
C ALA A 782 -56.79 -14.55 -1.66
N GLN A 783 -57.34 -15.64 -1.12
CA GLN A 783 -57.27 -15.99 0.30
C GLN A 783 -55.85 -16.41 0.71
N ASP A 784 -55.18 -17.24 -0.09
CA ASP A 784 -53.79 -17.67 0.20
C ASP A 784 -52.81 -16.49 0.12
N ARG A 785 -53.02 -15.58 -0.85
CA ARG A 785 -52.24 -14.33 -0.96
C ARG A 785 -52.49 -13.40 0.22
N ALA A 786 -53.74 -13.28 0.67
CA ALA A 786 -54.12 -12.44 1.81
C ALA A 786 -53.49 -12.95 3.12
N GLU A 787 -53.59 -14.26 3.38
CA GLU A 787 -53.01 -14.89 4.58
C GLU A 787 -51.49 -14.74 4.61
N SER A 788 -50.84 -14.96 3.46
CA SER A 788 -49.38 -14.83 3.33
C SER A 788 -48.91 -13.40 3.58
N LEU A 789 -49.61 -12.40 3.04
CA LEU A 789 -49.27 -10.98 3.23
C LEU A 789 -49.47 -10.52 4.67
N LEU A 790 -50.55 -10.94 5.33
CA LEU A 790 -50.78 -10.60 6.74
C LEU A 790 -49.74 -11.25 7.65
N ARG A 791 -49.44 -12.54 7.45
CA ARG A 791 -48.41 -13.25 8.22
C ARG A 791 -47.04 -12.57 8.07
N PHE A 792 -46.66 -12.24 6.84
CA PHE A 792 -45.42 -11.52 6.56
C PHE A 792 -45.41 -10.12 7.21
N GLY A 793 -46.51 -9.37 7.08
CA GLY A 793 -46.65 -8.05 7.69
C GLY A 793 -46.46 -8.06 9.20
N PHE A 794 -47.10 -9.00 9.91
CA PHE A 794 -46.95 -9.12 11.36
C PHE A 794 -45.54 -9.48 11.81
N GLN A 795 -44.88 -10.43 11.11
CA GLN A 795 -43.50 -10.80 11.42
C GLN A 795 -42.54 -9.62 11.21
N GLN A 796 -42.71 -8.85 10.14
CA GLN A 796 -41.88 -7.67 9.86
C GLN A 796 -42.09 -6.56 10.90
N VAL A 797 -43.34 -6.29 11.30
CA VAL A 797 -43.63 -5.34 12.39
C VAL A 797 -42.90 -5.74 13.67
N GLU A 798 -42.94 -7.01 14.06
CA GLU A 798 -42.30 -7.48 15.29
C GLU A 798 -40.78 -7.31 15.25
N GLN A 799 -40.15 -7.71 14.14
CA GLN A 799 -38.70 -7.55 13.95
C GLN A 799 -38.28 -6.08 13.98
N LEU A 800 -38.97 -5.22 13.21
CA LEU A 800 -38.62 -3.80 13.11
C LEU A 800 -38.90 -3.04 14.41
N SER A 801 -39.91 -3.44 15.19
CA SER A 801 -40.19 -2.81 16.49
C SER A 801 -39.05 -3.04 17.48
N ARG A 802 -38.45 -4.25 17.49
CA ARG A 802 -37.27 -4.55 18.33
C ARG A 802 -36.08 -3.66 17.94
N VAL A 803 -35.87 -3.45 16.64
CA VAL A 803 -34.80 -2.59 16.12
C VAL A 803 -35.05 -1.12 16.46
N ALA A 804 -36.29 -0.63 16.30
CA ALA A 804 -36.66 0.74 16.63
C ALA A 804 -36.46 1.05 18.12
N VAL A 805 -36.85 0.13 19.02
CA VAL A 805 -36.61 0.24 20.47
C VAL A 805 -35.12 0.24 20.79
N ALA A 806 -34.35 -0.70 20.23
CA ALA A 806 -32.91 -0.78 20.46
C ALA A 806 -32.16 0.49 20.00
N ARG A 807 -32.62 1.12 18.93
CA ARG A 807 -32.04 2.35 18.36
C ARG A 807 -32.69 3.64 18.87
N ARG A 808 -33.62 3.57 19.85
CA ARG A 808 -34.36 4.70 20.44
C ARG A 808 -35.08 5.59 19.41
N ARG A 809 -35.71 4.98 18.41
CA ARG A 809 -36.41 5.65 17.28
C ARG A 809 -37.92 5.74 17.52
N ALA A 810 -38.34 6.70 18.34
CA ALA A 810 -39.72 6.83 18.83
C ALA A 810 -40.76 7.13 17.72
N SER A 811 -40.37 7.84 16.65
CA SER A 811 -41.27 8.14 15.53
C SER A 811 -41.61 6.88 14.74
N GLU A 812 -40.59 6.07 14.44
CA GLU A 812 -40.73 4.82 13.70
C GLU A 812 -41.42 3.74 14.53
N GLU A 813 -41.23 3.73 15.85
CA GLU A 813 -41.99 2.88 16.77
C GLU A 813 -43.50 3.18 16.72
N SER A 814 -43.88 4.47 16.71
CA SER A 814 -45.28 4.90 16.55
C SER A 814 -45.86 4.53 15.18
N ASP A 815 -45.07 4.67 14.11
CA ASP A 815 -45.47 4.26 12.75
C ASP A 815 -45.68 2.74 12.65
N LEU A 816 -44.78 1.95 13.26
CA LEU A 816 -44.90 0.49 13.31
C LEU A 816 -46.14 0.03 14.10
N ALA A 817 -46.45 0.69 15.22
CA ALA A 817 -47.67 0.44 15.99
C ALA A 817 -48.93 0.75 15.17
N THR A 818 -48.89 1.83 14.38
CA THR A 818 -50.00 2.21 13.48
C THR A 818 -50.19 1.18 12.37
N VAL A 819 -49.10 0.70 11.76
CA VAL A 819 -49.16 -0.35 10.73
C VAL A 819 -49.68 -1.65 11.32
N LYS A 820 -49.25 -2.02 12.53
CA LYS A 820 -49.75 -3.20 13.25
C LYS A 820 -51.27 -3.14 13.44
N GLY A 821 -51.80 -2.03 13.96
CA GLY A 821 -53.24 -1.87 14.18
C GLY A 821 -54.04 -1.96 12.88
N ARG A 822 -53.49 -1.45 11.77
CA ARG A 822 -54.15 -1.58 10.44
C ARG A 822 -54.11 -3.01 9.91
N LEU A 823 -53.03 -3.75 10.12
CA LEU A 823 -52.98 -5.18 9.77
C LEU A 823 -54.01 -5.99 10.59
N GLU A 824 -54.16 -5.70 11.88
CA GLU A 824 -55.16 -6.36 12.75
C GLU A 824 -56.61 -6.13 12.27
N GLN A 825 -56.92 -4.92 11.76
CA GLN A 825 -58.23 -4.60 11.20
C GLN A 825 -58.54 -5.35 9.89
N LEU A 826 -57.53 -5.87 9.18
CA LEU A 826 -57.71 -6.65 7.96
C LEU A 826 -57.95 -8.14 8.23
N VAL A 827 -57.59 -8.66 9.41
CA VAL A 827 -57.74 -10.08 9.76
C VAL A 827 -59.21 -10.57 9.68
N PRO A 828 -60.22 -9.83 10.19
CA PRO A 828 -61.62 -10.27 10.08
C PRO A 828 -62.13 -10.31 8.63
N LEU A 829 -61.56 -9.48 7.74
CA LEU A 829 -61.95 -9.40 6.34
C LEU A 829 -61.41 -10.57 5.52
N LEU A 830 -60.48 -11.36 6.06
CA LEU A 830 -59.87 -12.50 5.38
C LEU A 830 -60.90 -13.53 4.92
N ALA A 831 -61.93 -13.77 5.74
CA ALA A 831 -62.98 -14.75 5.44
C ALA A 831 -64.09 -14.22 4.51
N THR A 832 -64.21 -12.89 4.37
CA THR A 832 -65.35 -12.26 3.67
C THR A 832 -64.95 -11.49 2.42
N ASN A 833 -63.72 -10.97 2.33
CA ASN A 833 -63.23 -10.19 1.20
C ASN A 833 -61.69 -10.26 1.08
N PRO A 834 -61.13 -11.43 0.69
CA PRO A 834 -59.69 -11.64 0.65
C PRO A 834 -58.95 -10.76 -0.37
N ASP A 835 -59.58 -10.38 -1.49
CA ASP A 835 -58.96 -9.49 -2.49
C ASP A 835 -58.67 -8.10 -1.91
N GLN A 836 -59.58 -7.57 -1.09
CA GLN A 836 -59.36 -6.31 -0.38
C GLN A 836 -58.20 -6.42 0.62
N VAL A 837 -58.06 -7.58 1.28
CA VAL A 837 -56.93 -7.83 2.19
C VAL A 837 -55.62 -7.87 1.41
N VAL A 838 -55.56 -8.53 0.25
CA VAL A 838 -54.36 -8.54 -0.60
C VAL A 838 -53.93 -7.11 -0.97
N GLN A 839 -54.88 -6.28 -1.39
CA GLN A 839 -54.59 -4.91 -1.80
C GLN A 839 -54.10 -4.03 -0.64
N GLU A 840 -54.78 -4.07 0.51
CA GLU A 840 -54.46 -3.21 1.65
C GLU A 840 -53.25 -3.71 2.46
N ALA A 841 -53.13 -5.03 2.68
CA ALA A 841 -51.96 -5.61 3.32
C ALA A 841 -50.70 -5.42 2.45
N GLY A 842 -50.82 -5.48 1.12
CA GLY A 842 -49.73 -5.18 0.20
C GLY A 842 -49.16 -3.77 0.37
N LYS A 843 -50.03 -2.75 0.53
CA LYS A 843 -49.61 -1.37 0.80
C LYS A 843 -48.91 -1.23 2.15
N LEU A 844 -49.43 -1.90 3.18
CA LEU A 844 -48.83 -1.89 4.52
C LEU A 844 -47.46 -2.58 4.53
N VAL A 845 -47.31 -3.68 3.80
CA VAL A 845 -46.02 -4.37 3.61
C VAL A 845 -45.01 -3.49 2.87
N ALA A 846 -45.43 -2.74 1.85
CA ALA A 846 -44.58 -1.76 1.18
C ALA A 846 -44.11 -0.66 2.15
N ARG A 847 -45.00 -0.17 3.03
CA ARG A 847 -44.63 0.79 4.08
C ARG A 847 -43.65 0.19 5.10
N LEU A 848 -43.81 -1.08 5.47
CA LEU A 848 -42.87 -1.77 6.35
C LEU A 848 -41.47 -1.88 5.72
N ARG A 849 -41.37 -2.06 4.40
CA ARG A 849 -40.07 -2.03 3.71
C ARG A 849 -39.42 -0.65 3.77
N GLN A 850 -40.19 0.42 3.60
CA GLN A 850 -39.66 1.79 3.77
C GLN A 850 -39.17 2.04 5.20
N LEU A 851 -39.97 1.62 6.20
CA LEU A 851 -39.56 1.71 7.61
C LEU A 851 -38.33 0.86 7.90
N ALA A 852 -38.21 -0.32 7.28
CA ALA A 852 -37.01 -1.15 7.37
C ALA A 852 -35.78 -0.46 6.79
N GLN A 853 -35.89 0.19 5.63
CA GLN A 853 -34.79 0.96 5.03
C GLN A 853 -34.35 2.11 5.94
N ILE A 854 -35.29 2.83 6.55
CA ILE A 854 -35.00 3.90 7.50
C ILE A 854 -34.33 3.36 8.77
N LEU A 855 -34.82 2.24 9.31
CA LEU A 855 -34.34 1.67 10.57
C LEU A 855 -33.02 0.91 10.43
N LEU A 856 -32.78 0.27 9.29
CA LEU A 856 -31.63 -0.62 9.04
C LEU A 856 -30.56 -0.02 8.13
N GLY A 857 -30.84 1.06 7.42
CA GLY A 857 -29.86 1.79 6.61
C GLY A 857 -29.47 1.10 5.29
N THR A 858 -30.33 0.24 4.72
CA THR A 858 -30.03 -0.50 3.49
C THR A 858 -30.91 -0.05 2.30
N THR A 859 -30.32 0.62 1.30
CA THR A 859 -30.94 0.81 -0.02
C THR A 859 -30.39 -0.23 -0.98
N ASN A 860 -31.25 -0.97 -1.68
CA ASN A 860 -30.84 -1.90 -2.74
C ASN A 860 -31.75 -1.75 -3.96
N GLU A 861 -31.21 -1.16 -5.03
CA GLU A 861 -31.73 -1.20 -6.39
C GLU A 861 -31.18 -2.44 -7.09
N ALA A 862 -31.99 -3.48 -7.27
CA ALA A 862 -31.80 -4.50 -8.31
C ALA A 862 -32.95 -5.53 -8.26
N THR A 863 -34.00 -5.32 -9.05
CA THR A 863 -34.74 -6.39 -9.76
C THR A 863 -35.62 -5.73 -10.82
N GLY A 864 -35.06 -5.51 -12.00
CA GLY A 864 -35.86 -5.25 -13.20
C GLY A 864 -36.44 -6.55 -13.74
N ILE A 865 -37.77 -6.61 -13.89
CA ILE A 865 -38.45 -7.41 -14.90
C ILE A 865 -39.52 -6.51 -15.54
N PRO A 866 -39.58 -6.39 -16.88
CA PRO A 866 -40.53 -5.54 -17.60
C PRO A 866 -41.92 -6.19 -17.73
N LEU A 867 -42.96 -5.36 -17.79
CA LEU A 867 -44.27 -5.76 -18.31
C LEU A 867 -44.60 -4.88 -19.52
N ASP A 868 -44.53 -5.50 -20.69
CA ASP A 868 -45.02 -5.00 -21.97
C ASP A 868 -46.47 -5.50 -22.12
N GLU A 869 -47.43 -4.62 -22.41
CA GLU A 869 -48.61 -4.96 -23.23
C GLU A 869 -48.99 -3.75 -24.09
N ALA A 870 -48.95 -3.97 -25.41
CA ALA A 870 -49.25 -3.01 -26.45
C ALA A 870 -50.74 -2.90 -26.73
N GLY A 871 -51.20 -1.67 -27.05
CA GLY A 871 -52.25 -1.47 -28.05
C GLY A 871 -53.38 -0.49 -27.71
N SER A 872 -53.24 0.80 -28.02
CA SER A 872 -54.03 1.46 -29.08
C SER A 872 -53.86 2.99 -29.11
N ARG A 873 -53.54 3.44 -30.33
CA ARG A 873 -53.53 4.80 -30.92
C ARG A 873 -54.70 5.68 -30.43
N THR A 874 -54.58 6.99 -30.24
CA THR A 874 -54.33 8.02 -31.29
C THR A 874 -54.11 9.44 -30.68
N PRO A 875 -53.63 10.44 -31.47
CA PRO A 875 -52.80 11.57 -31.03
C PRO A 875 -53.45 12.97 -31.09
N ARG A 876 -52.78 13.98 -30.51
CA ARG A 876 -52.70 15.41 -30.95
C ARG A 876 -51.76 16.16 -29.98
N GLY A 877 -50.59 16.62 -30.42
CA GLY A 877 -50.34 18.01 -30.86
C GLY A 877 -49.87 18.86 -29.66
N SER A 878 -48.78 19.63 -29.67
CA SER A 878 -48.15 20.40 -30.75
C SER A 878 -46.80 20.96 -30.30
N LEU A 879 -45.86 20.93 -31.27
CA LEU A 879 -44.62 21.69 -31.46
C LEU A 879 -43.45 21.48 -30.49
#